data_AF-A0A815I3E9-F1
#
_entry.id   AF-A0A815I3E9-F1
#
_cell.length_a   1.000
_cell.length_b   1.000
_cell.length_c   1.000
_cell.angle_alpha   90.00
_cell.angle_beta   90.00
_cell.angle_gamma   90.00
#
_symmetry.space_group_name_H-M   'P 1'
#
loop_
_entity.id
_entity.type
_entity.pdbx_description
1 polymer ?
#
loop_
_entity_poly.entity_id
_entity_poly.type
_entity_poly.pdbx_seq_one_letter_code
_entity_poly.pdbx_strand_id
1 'polypeptide(L)'
;MSNPFLILSDSSSTSTNPYSTASSKVVSIDNDSSSSSSSTTNIYKDILEDVLLCTIDEQPSSSLIYLAELAIELPENFDKNFIDQALFERLHMIDPSSQLLTSITKKSTIRNDINMITENRCIHYLVGCYQRLLRQRNHFKLVFEDIRKLFIDHTKTAISLPDLYDGQDLSKQWLELLIDGQENPLLYEYIDCINNDFLSEITDEIENLYNSVFRYIYKMIQPLDYFSTELITYIGVLKYLAKWPALVRIIFRLSHPKTTSNRSIQHPFGQSGGGRAFEDTLIGSLLSKSCLPSLPGKPYLFFEKPKVMTEHDVDLTSKTMWQPMRTYQQNLSDLFLAFVKNGDVRNDILKWIGDCLIENRGKNKEWSSHNPLTAYLYVSDGFLLNLNFILLNFARPFSEPYSPKLLKINPIYAISQNENVHLKDLYKDTPMIVRDEENIDEKNNTITFNFITEIFFMSHLSYSCSVQRLHRKLLKINEELSHVQHAYNDATRLHGANDENVQRLEEAMEKGLTAFLNIKTVLNEPRLLELSNALFTASCSWLVHLASLSDQVENEEVIQKIKQLPLISKPNRQLSYIPEFIIENITDFLTFLGRFNVQLFESLSSVDEYVTLVLVFMGDASRLRNPHLRAALAEAFEAILPNKQHGGGRTLNSAFAEAIFTYHPLIEDLPRVLLDVFVSIELTGQAVAFEQKFNYRRPMYEILEYLWKFDKHREQVKKLASYAEEHIDDAEAPLFLRFINLLMNDANFLLDEALS
;
A
#
# COMPACT_ATOMS: atom_id res chain seq x y z
N MET A 1 5.28 -40.66 2.21
CA MET A 1 3.87 -40.26 2.27
C MET A 1 3.58 -39.54 0.97
N SER A 2 2.81 -40.20 0.11
CA SER A 2 2.76 -39.97 -1.33
C SER A 2 1.38 -39.44 -1.73
N ASN A 3 1.40 -38.53 -2.68
CA ASN A 3 0.29 -37.79 -3.29
C ASN A 3 -0.72 -38.75 -4.00
N PRO A 4 -2.05 -38.67 -3.78
CA PRO A 4 -3.01 -39.69 -4.25
C PRO A 4 -3.91 -39.24 -5.42
N PHE A 5 -3.38 -38.61 -6.47
CA PHE A 5 -4.17 -38.29 -7.66
C PHE A 5 -3.42 -38.63 -8.95
N LEU A 6 -3.48 -39.89 -9.37
CA LEU A 6 -3.09 -40.33 -10.73
C LEU A 6 -3.48 -41.79 -10.97
N ILE A 7 -4.76 -42.11 -11.23
CA ILE A 7 -5.14 -43.35 -11.92
C ILE A 7 -6.42 -43.10 -12.76
N LEU A 8 -6.33 -43.51 -14.04
CA LEU A 8 -7.39 -43.93 -14.97
C LEU A 8 -7.57 -43.05 -16.23
N SER A 9 -6.60 -43.14 -17.13
CA SER A 9 -6.84 -43.15 -18.58
C SER A 9 -6.05 -44.29 -19.23
N ASP A 10 -6.72 -44.95 -20.16
CA ASP A 10 -6.25 -45.95 -21.13
C ASP A 10 -6.30 -47.44 -20.77
N SER A 11 -7.32 -48.11 -21.31
CA SER A 11 -7.08 -49.25 -22.20
C SER A 11 -8.20 -49.41 -23.23
N SER A 12 -7.78 -49.47 -24.48
CA SER A 12 -8.51 -49.71 -25.72
C SER A 12 -8.91 -51.17 -25.92
N SER A 13 -10.04 -51.45 -26.60
CA SER A 13 -10.08 -52.34 -27.79
C SER A 13 -11.49 -52.55 -28.36
N THR A 14 -11.64 -52.11 -29.63
CA THR A 14 -12.27 -52.78 -30.79
C THR A 14 -13.64 -53.47 -30.68
N SER A 15 -14.62 -53.01 -31.48
CA SER A 15 -15.21 -53.84 -32.57
C SER A 15 -16.22 -53.07 -33.46
N THR A 16 -15.75 -52.82 -34.71
CA THR A 16 -16.44 -53.09 -35.99
C THR A 16 -17.81 -52.47 -36.33
N ASN A 17 -17.76 -51.49 -37.24
CA ASN A 17 -18.78 -51.20 -38.25
C ASN A 17 -18.95 -52.38 -39.24
N PRO A 18 -20.09 -52.44 -39.96
CA PRO A 18 -19.99 -52.15 -41.39
C PRO A 18 -21.14 -51.28 -41.94
N TYR A 19 -20.80 -50.46 -42.93
CA TYR A 19 -21.70 -49.66 -43.74
C TYR A 19 -22.24 -50.43 -44.96
N SER A 20 -23.34 -49.87 -45.50
CA SER A 20 -23.76 -49.85 -46.91
C SER A 20 -24.66 -50.99 -47.42
N THR A 21 -25.89 -50.61 -47.81
CA THR A 21 -26.34 -50.70 -49.21
C THR A 21 -27.38 -49.61 -49.50
N ALA A 22 -27.27 -49.00 -50.67
CA ALA A 22 -28.07 -47.89 -51.15
C ALA A 22 -29.20 -48.34 -52.10
N SER A 23 -30.19 -47.43 -52.24
CA SER A 23 -30.99 -47.15 -53.45
C SER A 23 -32.14 -48.09 -53.85
N SER A 24 -33.38 -47.60 -53.68
CA SER A 24 -34.30 -47.38 -54.83
C SER A 24 -35.44 -46.41 -54.47
N LYS A 25 -35.57 -45.38 -55.31
CA LYS A 25 -36.59 -44.32 -55.35
C LYS A 25 -38.02 -44.88 -55.47
N VAL A 26 -39.02 -44.10 -55.01
CA VAL A 26 -40.05 -43.43 -55.84
C VAL A 26 -41.15 -42.84 -54.93
N VAL A 27 -41.29 -41.48 -54.96
CA VAL A 27 -42.52 -40.65 -54.90
C VAL A 27 -43.30 -40.66 -53.55
N SER A 28 -43.77 -39.57 -52.96
CA SER A 28 -44.08 -38.18 -53.37
C SER A 28 -43.97 -37.26 -52.16
N ILE A 29 -43.64 -36.00 -52.45
CA ILE A 29 -43.83 -34.85 -51.57
C ILE A 29 -45.33 -34.67 -51.34
N ASP A 30 -45.74 -34.50 -50.08
CA ASP A 30 -46.79 -33.55 -49.71
C ASP A 30 -46.38 -32.89 -48.39
N ASN A 31 -46.45 -31.56 -48.40
CA ASN A 31 -46.07 -30.67 -47.30
C ASN A 31 -47.02 -30.83 -46.11
N ASP A 32 -46.47 -31.03 -44.91
CA ASP A 32 -47.16 -30.68 -43.67
C ASP A 32 -46.24 -29.81 -42.80
N SER A 33 -46.40 -28.50 -42.97
CA SER A 33 -45.72 -27.42 -42.25
C SER A 33 -46.56 -26.91 -41.07
N SER A 34 -46.95 -27.79 -40.15
CA SER A 34 -47.92 -27.46 -39.08
C SER A 34 -47.58 -27.97 -37.67
N SER A 35 -46.42 -28.56 -37.43
CA SER A 35 -46.09 -29.22 -36.14
C SER A 35 -45.02 -28.54 -35.27
N SER A 36 -44.44 -27.41 -35.67
CA SER A 36 -43.37 -26.73 -34.90
C SER A 36 -43.84 -25.54 -34.03
N SER A 37 -45.07 -25.04 -34.22
CA SER A 37 -45.59 -23.85 -33.52
C SER A 37 -46.18 -24.15 -32.14
N SER A 38 -46.68 -25.36 -31.89
CA SER A 38 -47.33 -25.73 -30.61
C SER A 38 -46.34 -26.06 -29.49
N SER A 39 -45.12 -26.50 -29.81
CA SER A 39 -44.09 -26.79 -28.81
C SER A 39 -43.45 -25.53 -28.22
N THR A 40 -43.39 -24.44 -29.00
CA THR A 40 -42.80 -23.16 -28.56
C THR A 40 -43.75 -22.32 -27.73
N THR A 41 -45.06 -22.37 -27.99
CA THR A 41 -46.08 -21.66 -27.18
C THR A 41 -46.13 -22.18 -25.74
N ASN A 42 -46.02 -23.50 -25.54
CA ASN A 42 -45.92 -24.07 -24.18
C ASN A 42 -44.65 -23.64 -23.45
N ILE A 43 -43.53 -23.48 -24.17
CA ILE A 43 -42.26 -23.04 -23.57
C ILE A 43 -42.35 -21.61 -23.01
N TYR A 44 -43.06 -20.69 -23.68
CA TYR A 44 -43.26 -19.33 -23.17
C TYR A 44 -44.21 -19.30 -21.96
N LYS A 45 -45.23 -20.16 -21.92
CA LYS A 45 -46.07 -20.32 -20.71
C LYS A 45 -45.25 -20.85 -19.53
N ASP A 46 -44.40 -21.85 -19.75
CA ASP A 46 -43.47 -22.34 -18.73
C ASP A 46 -42.51 -21.22 -18.24
N ILE A 47 -42.05 -20.35 -19.13
CA ILE A 47 -41.23 -19.18 -18.73
C ILE A 47 -42.02 -18.23 -17.82
N LEU A 48 -43.28 -17.95 -18.15
CA LEU A 48 -44.14 -17.08 -17.34
C LEU A 48 -44.30 -17.65 -15.92
N GLU A 49 -44.61 -18.94 -15.80
CA GLU A 49 -44.91 -19.57 -14.51
C GLU A 49 -43.65 -19.97 -13.73
N ASP A 50 -42.65 -20.58 -14.36
CA ASP A 50 -41.47 -21.13 -13.69
C ASP A 50 -40.30 -20.14 -13.55
N VAL A 51 -40.21 -19.15 -14.46
CA VAL A 51 -39.13 -18.15 -14.45
C VAL A 51 -39.60 -16.81 -13.91
N LEU A 52 -40.70 -16.26 -14.42
CA LEU A 52 -41.24 -14.98 -13.94
C LEU A 52 -42.06 -15.14 -12.64
N LEU A 53 -42.53 -16.35 -12.34
CA LEU A 53 -43.42 -16.62 -11.19
C LEU A 53 -44.76 -15.85 -11.29
N CYS A 54 -45.25 -15.69 -12.53
CA CYS A 54 -46.48 -14.99 -12.85
C CYS A 54 -47.46 -15.93 -13.55
N THR A 55 -48.74 -15.57 -13.55
CA THR A 55 -49.80 -16.28 -14.26
C THR A 55 -50.88 -15.31 -14.74
N ILE A 56 -51.58 -15.70 -15.79
CA ILE A 56 -52.82 -15.07 -16.26
C ILE A 56 -54.05 -15.93 -15.92
N ASP A 57 -53.85 -17.11 -15.33
CA ASP A 57 -54.93 -18.01 -14.91
C ASP A 57 -55.38 -17.64 -13.48
N GLU A 58 -56.68 -17.44 -13.26
CA GLU A 58 -57.23 -17.10 -11.93
C GLU A 58 -57.08 -18.25 -10.90
N GLN A 59 -56.80 -19.48 -11.35
CA GLN A 59 -56.60 -20.66 -10.50
C GLN A 59 -55.30 -21.41 -10.85
N PRO A 60 -54.13 -20.87 -10.45
CA PRO A 60 -52.86 -21.51 -10.74
C PRO A 60 -52.63 -22.75 -9.87
N SER A 61 -51.82 -23.67 -10.40
CA SER A 61 -51.43 -24.90 -9.72
C SER A 61 -50.42 -24.66 -8.58
N SER A 62 -49.61 -23.61 -8.72
CA SER A 62 -48.59 -23.13 -7.77
C SER A 62 -48.92 -21.70 -7.29
N SER A 63 -48.20 -21.22 -6.27
CA SER A 63 -48.35 -19.83 -5.84
C SER A 63 -47.64 -18.90 -6.83
N LEU A 64 -48.38 -18.03 -7.50
CA LEU A 64 -47.90 -17.15 -8.58
C LEU A 64 -48.56 -15.77 -8.46
N ILE A 65 -47.95 -14.77 -9.10
CA ILE A 65 -48.55 -13.42 -9.20
C ILE A 65 -49.48 -13.35 -10.40
N TYR A 66 -50.70 -12.89 -10.16
CA TYR A 66 -51.69 -12.69 -11.21
C TYR A 66 -51.46 -11.38 -11.96
N LEU A 67 -51.27 -11.44 -13.28
CA LEU A 67 -51.13 -10.26 -14.14
C LEU A 67 -52.51 -9.84 -14.65
N ALA A 68 -53.17 -8.95 -13.92
CA ALA A 68 -54.57 -8.62 -14.16
C ALA A 68 -54.80 -7.85 -15.47
N GLU A 69 -53.84 -7.04 -15.91
CA GLU A 69 -53.98 -6.25 -17.13
C GLU A 69 -53.81 -7.13 -18.37
N LEU A 70 -52.78 -7.98 -18.38
CA LEU A 70 -52.56 -8.96 -19.47
C LEU A 70 -53.61 -10.06 -19.55
N ALA A 71 -54.25 -10.42 -18.44
CA ALA A 71 -55.35 -11.39 -18.45
C ALA A 71 -56.60 -10.87 -19.21
N ILE A 72 -56.78 -9.54 -19.29
CA ILE A 72 -57.92 -8.92 -19.99
C ILE A 72 -57.72 -8.93 -21.51
N GLU A 73 -56.48 -8.78 -22.00
CA GLU A 73 -56.19 -8.68 -23.43
C GLU A 73 -56.11 -10.03 -24.16
N LEU A 74 -56.11 -11.17 -23.44
CA LEU A 74 -56.07 -12.55 -23.94
C LEU A 74 -55.24 -12.74 -25.23
N PRO A 75 -53.92 -12.95 -25.13
CA PRO A 75 -53.06 -13.02 -26.31
C PRO A 75 -53.43 -14.20 -27.23
N GLU A 76 -53.46 -13.95 -28.54
CA GLU A 76 -53.67 -15.00 -29.55
C GLU A 76 -52.48 -15.97 -29.67
N ASN A 77 -51.26 -15.55 -29.27
CA ASN A 77 -50.04 -16.37 -29.22
C ASN A 77 -49.12 -15.94 -28.07
N PHE A 78 -48.59 -16.92 -27.31
CA PHE A 78 -47.53 -16.68 -26.33
C PHE A 78 -46.18 -16.64 -27.05
N ASP A 79 -45.64 -15.43 -27.25
CA ASP A 79 -44.35 -15.18 -27.89
C ASP A 79 -43.41 -14.37 -26.98
N LYS A 80 -42.24 -13.98 -27.51
CA LYS A 80 -41.27 -13.16 -26.77
C LYS A 80 -41.85 -11.81 -26.34
N ASN A 81 -42.67 -11.16 -27.17
CA ASN A 81 -43.25 -9.87 -26.87
C ASN A 81 -44.24 -9.96 -25.71
N PHE A 82 -44.97 -11.07 -25.63
CA PHE A 82 -45.83 -11.34 -24.49
C PHE A 82 -45.04 -11.46 -23.18
N ILE A 83 -43.89 -12.16 -23.19
CA ILE A 83 -43.02 -12.24 -22.00
C ILE A 83 -42.43 -10.87 -21.64
N ASP A 84 -42.07 -10.06 -22.64
CA ASP A 84 -41.58 -8.68 -22.45
C ASP A 84 -42.65 -7.81 -21.77
N GLN A 85 -43.90 -7.85 -22.25
CA GLN A 85 -45.04 -7.16 -21.63
C GLN A 85 -45.34 -7.66 -20.22
N ALA A 86 -45.35 -8.97 -20.01
CA ALA A 86 -45.57 -9.59 -18.70
C ALA A 86 -44.51 -9.16 -17.68
N LEU A 87 -43.25 -9.11 -18.13
CA LEU A 87 -42.15 -8.67 -17.31
C LEU A 87 -42.27 -7.17 -17.01
N PHE A 88 -42.63 -6.35 -17.99
CA PHE A 88 -42.85 -4.91 -17.80
C PHE A 88 -43.98 -4.63 -16.79
N GLU A 89 -45.15 -5.27 -16.93
CA GLU A 89 -46.26 -5.15 -15.97
C GLU A 89 -45.79 -5.52 -14.57
N ARG A 90 -45.13 -6.69 -14.43
CA ARG A 90 -44.64 -7.20 -13.15
C ARG A 90 -43.62 -6.28 -12.48
N LEU A 91 -42.77 -5.61 -13.24
CA LEU A 91 -41.75 -4.70 -12.72
C LEU A 91 -42.32 -3.37 -12.22
N HIS A 92 -43.47 -2.93 -12.74
CA HIS A 92 -44.13 -1.68 -12.35
C HIS A 92 -45.22 -1.87 -11.27
N MET A 93 -45.43 -3.10 -10.81
CA MET A 93 -46.34 -3.40 -9.70
C MET A 93 -45.82 -2.83 -8.38
N ILE A 94 -46.58 -1.90 -7.79
CA ILE A 94 -46.23 -1.23 -6.52
C ILE A 94 -46.24 -2.20 -5.34
N ASP A 95 -47.22 -3.11 -5.29
CA ASP A 95 -47.32 -4.16 -4.26
C ASP A 95 -47.65 -5.53 -4.90
N PRO A 96 -46.62 -6.29 -5.29
CA PRO A 96 -46.78 -7.64 -5.86
C PRO A 96 -47.50 -8.62 -4.91
N SER A 97 -47.46 -8.35 -3.60
CA SER A 97 -48.10 -9.20 -2.58
C SER A 97 -49.62 -9.17 -2.67
N SER A 98 -50.19 -8.04 -3.14
CA SER A 98 -51.63 -7.85 -3.27
C SER A 98 -52.27 -8.74 -4.34
N GLN A 99 -51.48 -9.16 -5.34
CA GLN A 99 -51.92 -9.99 -6.46
C GLN A 99 -51.38 -11.43 -6.37
N LEU A 100 -50.92 -11.85 -5.18
CA LEU A 100 -50.45 -13.21 -4.93
C LEU A 100 -51.63 -14.19 -4.89
N LEU A 101 -51.65 -15.14 -5.82
CA LEU A 101 -52.51 -16.30 -5.76
C LEU A 101 -51.79 -17.41 -4.98
N THR A 102 -52.44 -18.02 -3.99
CA THR A 102 -51.86 -19.10 -3.17
C THR A 102 -52.53 -20.44 -3.49
N SER A 103 -51.71 -21.45 -3.81
CA SER A 103 -52.21 -22.81 -4.04
C SER A 103 -52.72 -23.46 -2.75
N ILE A 104 -53.84 -24.18 -2.84
CA ILE A 104 -54.56 -24.77 -1.71
C ILE A 104 -53.80 -25.96 -1.08
N THR A 105 -52.73 -26.49 -1.70
CA THR A 105 -52.31 -27.88 -1.44
C THR A 105 -51.02 -28.17 -0.64
N LYS A 106 -50.11 -27.24 -0.29
CA LYS A 106 -48.87 -27.62 0.48
C LYS A 106 -48.28 -26.56 1.42
N LYS A 107 -48.79 -26.43 2.65
CA LYS A 107 -48.45 -25.35 3.63
C LYS A 107 -47.06 -25.33 4.30
N SER A 108 -46.17 -26.32 4.17
CA SER A 108 -44.97 -26.41 5.05
C SER A 108 -43.62 -26.01 4.46
N THR A 109 -43.49 -25.78 3.14
CA THR A 109 -42.20 -25.42 2.48
C THR A 109 -42.18 -23.98 1.92
N ILE A 110 -43.26 -23.22 2.08
CA ILE A 110 -43.62 -22.07 1.23
C ILE A 110 -42.85 -20.75 1.54
N ARG A 111 -42.31 -20.56 2.76
CA ARG A 111 -41.96 -19.19 3.22
C ARG A 111 -40.84 -18.51 2.42
N ASN A 112 -39.86 -19.28 1.93
CA ASN A 112 -38.79 -18.73 1.07
C ASN A 112 -39.27 -18.51 -0.37
N ASP A 113 -40.18 -19.35 -0.87
CA ASP A 113 -40.74 -19.21 -2.22
C ASP A 113 -41.64 -17.97 -2.33
N ILE A 114 -42.47 -17.67 -1.30
CA ILE A 114 -43.31 -16.45 -1.30
C ILE A 114 -42.47 -15.19 -1.39
N ASN A 115 -41.38 -15.09 -0.63
CA ASN A 115 -40.53 -13.90 -0.66
C ASN A 115 -39.90 -13.68 -2.05
N MET A 116 -39.55 -14.76 -2.76
CA MET A 116 -39.05 -14.68 -4.14
C MET A 116 -40.15 -14.28 -5.13
N ILE A 117 -41.39 -14.75 -4.91
CA ILE A 117 -42.55 -14.41 -5.73
C ILE A 117 -42.89 -12.93 -5.55
N THR A 118 -43.01 -12.45 -4.32
CA THR A 118 -43.42 -11.08 -3.98
C THR A 118 -42.27 -10.06 -3.93
N GLU A 119 -41.10 -10.37 -4.52
CA GLU A 119 -39.97 -9.45 -4.55
C GLU A 119 -40.34 -8.15 -5.28
N ASN A 120 -40.19 -7.02 -4.60
CA ASN A 120 -40.56 -5.70 -5.13
C ASN A 120 -39.34 -4.97 -5.73
N ARG A 121 -38.13 -5.35 -5.31
CA ARG A 121 -36.89 -4.75 -5.82
C ARG A 121 -36.62 -5.21 -7.25
N CYS A 122 -36.71 -4.29 -8.21
CA CYS A 122 -36.62 -4.52 -9.65
C CYS A 122 -35.39 -5.36 -10.04
N ILE A 123 -34.19 -4.94 -9.62
CA ILE A 123 -32.94 -5.61 -9.99
C ILE A 123 -32.87 -7.01 -9.35
N HIS A 124 -33.29 -7.16 -8.10
CA HIS A 124 -33.29 -8.45 -7.40
C HIS A 124 -34.26 -9.44 -8.05
N TYR A 125 -35.44 -8.97 -8.45
CA TYR A 125 -36.41 -9.79 -9.15
C TYR A 125 -35.89 -10.25 -10.52
N LEU A 126 -35.29 -9.34 -11.31
CA LEU A 126 -34.67 -9.66 -12.62
C LEU A 126 -33.53 -10.68 -12.48
N VAL A 127 -32.68 -10.50 -11.47
CA VAL A 127 -31.61 -11.47 -11.15
C VAL A 127 -32.18 -12.82 -10.72
N GLY A 128 -33.25 -12.83 -9.92
CA GLY A 128 -33.96 -14.06 -9.55
C GLY A 128 -34.51 -14.79 -10.77
N CYS A 129 -35.10 -14.07 -11.72
CA CYS A 129 -35.55 -14.62 -13.00
C CYS A 129 -34.37 -15.20 -13.80
N TYR A 130 -33.28 -14.45 -13.90
CA TYR A 130 -32.06 -14.89 -14.59
C TYR A 130 -31.48 -16.18 -13.99
N GLN A 131 -31.41 -16.29 -12.67
CA GLN A 131 -30.94 -17.49 -11.99
C GLN A 131 -31.86 -18.70 -12.22
N ARG A 132 -33.19 -18.50 -12.21
CA ARG A 132 -34.16 -19.56 -12.51
C ARG A 132 -34.03 -20.04 -13.96
N LEU A 133 -33.89 -19.11 -14.90
CA LEU A 133 -33.64 -19.42 -16.32
C LEU A 133 -32.36 -20.27 -16.48
N LEU A 134 -31.27 -19.90 -15.81
CA LEU A 134 -30.00 -20.64 -15.85
C LEU A 134 -30.12 -22.06 -15.31
N ARG A 135 -30.83 -22.25 -14.19
CA ARG A 135 -31.07 -23.59 -13.60
C ARG A 135 -31.81 -24.52 -14.57
N GLN A 136 -32.61 -23.94 -15.47
CA GLN A 136 -33.43 -24.67 -16.45
C GLN A 136 -32.91 -24.51 -17.89
N ARG A 137 -31.62 -24.19 -18.07
CA ARG A 137 -31.02 -23.93 -19.39
C ARG A 137 -31.30 -25.00 -20.46
N ASN A 138 -31.35 -26.27 -20.06
CA ASN A 138 -31.63 -27.37 -20.98
C ASN A 138 -33.09 -27.42 -21.43
N HIS A 139 -34.03 -27.07 -20.54
CA HIS A 139 -35.46 -27.00 -20.85
C HIS A 139 -35.75 -25.85 -21.82
N PHE A 140 -35.14 -24.68 -21.57
CA PHE A 140 -35.36 -23.47 -22.36
C PHE A 140 -34.38 -23.28 -23.54
N LYS A 141 -33.64 -24.32 -23.95
CA LYS A 141 -32.50 -24.20 -24.89
C LYS A 141 -32.77 -23.40 -26.16
N LEU A 142 -33.98 -23.50 -26.73
CA LEU A 142 -34.36 -22.85 -27.98
C LEU A 142 -34.54 -21.32 -27.85
N VAL A 143 -35.01 -20.85 -26.68
CA VAL A 143 -35.35 -19.45 -26.40
C VAL A 143 -34.42 -18.82 -25.35
N PHE A 144 -33.48 -19.61 -24.84
CA PHE A 144 -32.63 -19.26 -23.70
C PHE A 144 -31.89 -17.94 -23.90
N GLU A 145 -31.17 -17.77 -25.02
CA GLU A 145 -30.40 -16.55 -25.26
C GLU A 145 -31.28 -15.31 -25.44
N ASP A 146 -32.46 -15.46 -26.05
CA ASP A 146 -33.39 -14.35 -26.26
C ASP A 146 -34.00 -13.85 -24.94
N ILE A 147 -34.42 -14.76 -24.06
CA ILE A 147 -34.96 -14.42 -22.73
C ILE A 147 -33.83 -13.96 -21.79
N ARG A 148 -32.65 -14.57 -21.90
CA ARG A 148 -31.46 -14.12 -21.17
C ARG A 148 -31.13 -12.66 -21.47
N LYS A 149 -31.14 -12.31 -22.76
CA LYS A 149 -30.93 -10.93 -23.22
C LYS A 149 -32.06 -10.00 -22.75
N LEU A 150 -33.30 -10.47 -22.73
CA LEU A 150 -34.45 -9.69 -22.24
C LEU A 150 -34.25 -9.20 -20.80
N PHE A 151 -33.83 -10.10 -19.89
CA PHE A 151 -33.56 -9.71 -18.49
C PHE A 151 -32.39 -8.73 -18.35
N ILE A 152 -31.37 -8.85 -19.22
CA ILE A 152 -30.25 -7.92 -19.25
C ILE A 152 -30.72 -6.54 -19.73
N ASP A 153 -31.49 -6.49 -20.82
CA ASP A 153 -31.96 -5.25 -21.43
C ASP A 153 -32.95 -4.49 -20.53
N HIS A 154 -33.77 -5.20 -19.74
CA HIS A 154 -34.61 -4.56 -18.72
C HIS A 154 -33.82 -4.00 -17.55
N THR A 155 -32.80 -4.69 -17.05
CA THR A 155 -31.93 -4.11 -16.02
C THR A 155 -31.21 -2.88 -16.57
N LYS A 156 -30.78 -2.92 -17.84
CA LYS A 156 -30.19 -1.75 -18.48
C LYS A 156 -31.19 -0.59 -18.59
N THR A 157 -32.43 -0.89 -18.94
CA THR A 157 -33.52 0.11 -19.02
C THR A 157 -33.78 0.72 -17.66
N ALA A 158 -33.84 -0.09 -16.60
CA ALA A 158 -34.01 0.40 -15.22
C ALA A 158 -32.88 1.35 -14.79
N ILE A 159 -31.64 1.04 -15.16
CA ILE A 159 -30.48 1.90 -14.83
C ILE A 159 -30.45 3.17 -15.69
N SER A 160 -30.82 3.08 -16.97
CA SER A 160 -30.76 4.20 -17.92
C SER A 160 -31.95 5.15 -17.78
N LEU A 161 -33.10 4.66 -17.27
CA LEU A 161 -34.33 5.43 -17.07
C LEU A 161 -34.84 5.23 -15.64
N PRO A 162 -34.11 5.73 -14.62
CA PRO A 162 -34.46 5.52 -13.22
C PRO A 162 -35.83 6.11 -12.83
N ASP A 163 -36.28 7.17 -13.52
CA ASP A 163 -37.58 7.83 -13.29
C ASP A 163 -38.78 6.89 -13.53
N LEU A 164 -38.62 5.81 -14.29
CA LEU A 164 -39.67 4.80 -14.48
C LEU A 164 -39.89 3.94 -13.22
N TYR A 165 -38.90 3.91 -12.32
CA TYR A 165 -38.87 3.05 -11.14
C TYR A 165 -38.87 3.88 -9.85
N ASP A 166 -39.71 4.91 -9.83
CA ASP A 166 -39.86 5.82 -8.69
C ASP A 166 -40.09 5.07 -7.37
N GLY A 167 -39.36 5.47 -6.33
CA GLY A 167 -39.40 4.84 -5.01
C GLY A 167 -38.44 3.66 -4.82
N GLN A 168 -37.74 3.22 -5.87
CA GLN A 168 -36.69 2.20 -5.76
C GLN A 168 -35.28 2.82 -5.64
N ASP A 169 -34.46 2.28 -4.73
CA ASP A 169 -33.03 2.61 -4.66
C ASP A 169 -32.21 1.63 -5.51
N LEU A 170 -32.14 1.90 -6.82
CA LEU A 170 -31.42 1.06 -7.78
C LEU A 170 -29.93 0.96 -7.46
N SER A 171 -29.33 2.04 -6.93
CA SER A 171 -27.91 2.07 -6.56
C SER A 171 -27.60 1.13 -5.41
N LYS A 172 -28.46 1.11 -4.39
CA LYS A 172 -28.33 0.16 -3.27
C LYS A 172 -28.57 -1.27 -3.72
N GLN A 173 -29.58 -1.51 -4.56
CA GLN A 173 -29.83 -2.85 -5.10
C GLN A 173 -28.64 -3.37 -5.92
N TRP A 174 -28.01 -2.50 -6.71
CA TRP A 174 -26.81 -2.82 -7.48
C TRP A 174 -25.61 -3.14 -6.57
N LEU A 175 -25.43 -2.39 -5.47
CA LEU A 175 -24.39 -2.69 -4.48
C LEU A 175 -24.61 -4.05 -3.80
N GLU A 176 -25.85 -4.38 -3.40
CA GLU A 176 -26.20 -5.69 -2.83
C GLU A 176 -25.83 -6.81 -3.81
N LEU A 177 -26.15 -6.65 -5.09
CA LEU A 177 -25.79 -7.60 -6.15
C LEU A 177 -24.26 -7.77 -6.31
N LEU A 178 -23.51 -6.67 -6.24
CA LEU A 178 -22.04 -6.71 -6.31
C LEU A 178 -21.41 -7.43 -5.10
N ILE A 179 -22.01 -7.30 -3.93
CA ILE A 179 -21.59 -8.01 -2.71
C ILE A 179 -21.88 -9.51 -2.86
N ASP A 180 -23.11 -9.86 -3.20
CA ASP A 180 -23.56 -11.26 -3.35
C ASP A 180 -22.80 -11.98 -4.48
N GLY A 181 -22.36 -11.25 -5.50
CA GLY A 181 -21.57 -11.79 -6.60
C GLY A 181 -20.20 -12.34 -6.20
N GLN A 182 -19.65 -11.94 -5.05
CA GLN A 182 -18.41 -12.50 -4.52
C GLN A 182 -18.53 -14.00 -4.23
N GLU A 183 -19.70 -14.44 -3.77
CA GLU A 183 -19.98 -15.84 -3.44
C GLU A 183 -20.65 -16.58 -4.60
N ASN A 184 -21.23 -15.86 -5.56
CA ASN A 184 -21.99 -16.43 -6.67
C ASN A 184 -21.47 -15.96 -8.05
N PRO A 185 -20.65 -16.78 -8.74
CA PRO A 185 -20.09 -16.43 -10.05
C PRO A 185 -21.14 -16.12 -11.12
N LEU A 186 -22.35 -16.67 -11.03
CA LEU A 186 -23.42 -16.41 -12.00
C LEU A 186 -23.91 -14.96 -11.93
N LEU A 187 -23.85 -14.33 -10.75
CA LEU A 187 -24.18 -12.92 -10.60
C LEU A 187 -23.10 -12.03 -11.23
N TYR A 188 -21.84 -12.39 -11.08
CA TYR A 188 -20.76 -11.69 -11.79
C TYR A 188 -20.81 -11.89 -13.30
N GLU A 189 -21.26 -13.04 -13.80
CA GLU A 189 -21.52 -13.19 -15.25
C GLU A 189 -22.61 -12.24 -15.73
N TYR A 190 -23.69 -12.09 -14.95
CA TYR A 190 -24.77 -11.15 -15.24
C TYR A 190 -24.30 -9.69 -15.23
N ILE A 191 -23.55 -9.29 -14.20
CA ILE A 191 -22.97 -7.94 -14.07
C ILE A 191 -21.95 -7.68 -15.18
N ASP A 192 -21.08 -8.65 -15.50
CA ASP A 192 -20.08 -8.54 -16.57
C ASP A 192 -20.78 -8.25 -17.91
N CYS A 193 -21.90 -8.93 -18.23
CA CYS A 193 -22.67 -8.68 -19.45
C CYS A 193 -23.22 -7.24 -19.52
N ILE A 194 -23.74 -6.71 -18.42
CA ILE A 194 -24.28 -5.35 -18.36
C ILE A 194 -23.16 -4.32 -18.48
N ASN A 195 -22.09 -4.48 -17.71
CA ASN A 195 -20.98 -3.52 -17.62
C ASN A 195 -20.16 -3.45 -18.90
N ASN A 196 -19.99 -4.55 -19.62
CA ASN A 196 -19.26 -4.54 -20.89
C ASN A 196 -19.95 -3.64 -21.92
N ASP A 197 -21.28 -3.59 -21.90
CA ASP A 197 -22.05 -2.70 -22.77
C ASP A 197 -22.05 -1.27 -22.21
N PHE A 198 -22.38 -1.09 -20.93
CA PHE A 198 -22.50 0.22 -20.28
C PHE A 198 -21.22 1.04 -20.18
N LEU A 199 -20.08 0.38 -19.97
CA LEU A 199 -18.83 1.07 -19.71
C LEU A 199 -18.02 1.33 -20.98
N SER A 200 -18.55 0.91 -22.15
CA SER A 200 -18.01 1.29 -23.45
C SER A 200 -18.32 2.75 -23.78
N GLU A 201 -19.55 3.21 -23.49
CA GLU A 201 -20.01 4.58 -23.61
C GLU A 201 -20.78 4.98 -22.34
N ILE A 202 -20.08 5.58 -21.37
CA ILE A 202 -20.69 5.97 -20.09
C ILE A 202 -21.63 7.15 -20.30
N THR A 203 -22.91 6.95 -20.00
CA THR A 203 -23.90 8.02 -19.86
C THR A 203 -23.89 8.62 -18.45
N ASP A 204 -24.52 9.78 -18.28
CA ASP A 204 -24.61 10.47 -16.99
C ASP A 204 -25.35 9.61 -15.93
N GLU A 205 -26.36 8.85 -16.34
CA GLU A 205 -27.15 7.98 -15.47
C GLU A 205 -26.30 6.82 -14.92
N ILE A 206 -25.48 6.20 -15.79
CA ILE A 206 -24.55 5.13 -15.41
C ILE A 206 -23.49 5.70 -14.47
N GLU A 207 -22.93 6.87 -14.76
CA GLU A 207 -21.97 7.51 -13.85
C GLU A 207 -22.62 7.82 -12.48
N ASN A 208 -23.86 8.31 -12.47
CA ASN A 208 -24.61 8.61 -11.25
C ASN A 208 -24.92 7.36 -10.41
N LEU A 209 -25.24 6.23 -11.05
CA LEU A 209 -25.39 4.94 -10.38
C LEU A 209 -24.11 4.58 -9.62
N TYR A 210 -22.98 4.53 -10.32
CA TYR A 210 -21.70 4.16 -9.70
C TYR A 210 -21.22 5.17 -8.67
N ASN A 211 -21.40 6.47 -8.91
CA ASN A 211 -21.13 7.52 -7.92
C ASN A 211 -21.92 7.28 -6.63
N SER A 212 -23.18 6.86 -6.73
CA SER A 212 -24.04 6.55 -5.58
C SER A 212 -23.60 5.26 -4.88
N VAL A 213 -23.26 4.21 -5.64
CA VAL A 213 -22.69 2.95 -5.12
C VAL A 213 -21.40 3.23 -4.32
N PHE A 214 -20.47 4.00 -4.88
CA PHE A 214 -19.22 4.37 -4.21
C PHE A 214 -19.46 5.22 -2.96
N ARG A 215 -20.46 6.10 -2.96
CA ARG A 215 -20.88 6.84 -1.75
C ARG A 215 -21.48 5.95 -0.68
N TYR A 216 -22.25 4.92 -1.06
CA TYR A 216 -22.74 3.92 -0.10
C TYR A 216 -21.59 3.16 0.52
N ILE A 217 -20.67 2.64 -0.30
CA ILE A 217 -19.47 1.95 0.17
C ILE A 217 -18.67 2.86 1.13
N TYR A 218 -18.44 4.12 0.77
CA TYR A 218 -17.76 5.09 1.63
C TYR A 218 -18.46 5.24 3.00
N LYS A 219 -19.79 5.44 3.02
CA LYS A 219 -20.56 5.56 4.26
C LYS A 219 -20.48 4.30 5.12
N MET A 220 -20.51 3.12 4.51
CA MET A 220 -20.44 1.84 5.23
C MET A 220 -19.05 1.55 5.79
N ILE A 221 -17.98 2.04 5.15
CA ILE A 221 -16.59 1.86 5.62
C ILE A 221 -16.26 2.77 6.82
N GLN A 222 -16.84 3.97 6.90
CA GLN A 222 -16.54 4.95 7.95
C GLN A 222 -16.57 4.38 9.38
N PRO A 223 -17.60 3.65 9.83
CA PRO A 223 -17.66 3.12 11.19
C PRO A 223 -16.82 1.85 11.43
N LEU A 224 -16.27 1.22 10.38
CA LEU A 224 -15.56 -0.06 10.50
C LEU A 224 -14.12 0.11 11.00
N ASP A 225 -13.62 -0.90 11.70
CA ASP A 225 -12.22 -1.01 12.09
C ASP A 225 -11.42 -1.84 11.09
N TYR A 226 -10.09 -1.76 11.15
CA TYR A 226 -9.19 -2.44 10.21
C TYR A 226 -9.27 -3.98 10.26
N PHE A 227 -9.81 -4.54 11.34
CA PHE A 227 -10.00 -5.99 11.53
C PHE A 227 -11.41 -6.47 11.16
N SER A 228 -12.31 -5.59 10.73
CA SER A 228 -13.68 -5.94 10.34
C SER A 228 -13.70 -6.78 9.05
N THR A 229 -14.49 -7.86 9.04
CA THR A 229 -14.66 -8.74 7.86
C THR A 229 -15.43 -8.05 6.74
N GLU A 230 -16.39 -7.19 7.09
CA GLU A 230 -17.19 -6.39 6.17
C GLU A 230 -16.31 -5.45 5.32
N LEU A 231 -15.21 -4.97 5.91
CA LEU A 231 -14.25 -4.13 5.20
C LEU A 231 -13.56 -4.88 4.06
N ILE A 232 -13.27 -6.16 4.26
CA ILE A 232 -12.70 -7.05 3.24
C ILE A 232 -13.71 -7.26 2.11
N THR A 233 -15.00 -7.41 2.43
CA THR A 233 -16.08 -7.51 1.43
C THR A 233 -16.10 -6.28 0.51
N TYR A 234 -16.08 -5.06 1.08
CA TYR A 234 -16.07 -3.85 0.26
C TYR A 234 -14.78 -3.69 -0.57
N ILE A 235 -13.62 -4.09 -0.04
CA ILE A 235 -12.38 -4.15 -0.82
C ILE A 235 -12.50 -5.15 -1.97
N GLY A 236 -13.12 -6.30 -1.75
CA GLY A 236 -13.40 -7.29 -2.79
C GLY A 236 -14.28 -6.75 -3.91
N VAL A 237 -15.30 -5.94 -3.58
CA VAL A 237 -16.16 -5.29 -4.56
C VAL A 237 -15.35 -4.32 -5.41
N LEU A 238 -14.56 -3.44 -4.78
CA LEU A 238 -13.72 -2.48 -5.50
C LEU A 238 -12.66 -3.19 -6.37
N LYS A 239 -12.11 -4.31 -5.89
CA LYS A 239 -11.15 -5.14 -6.63
C LYS A 239 -11.79 -5.79 -7.85
N TYR A 240 -13.05 -6.24 -7.75
CA TYR A 240 -13.80 -6.74 -8.90
C TYR A 240 -14.09 -5.63 -9.92
N LEU A 241 -14.54 -4.46 -9.46
CA LEU A 241 -14.81 -3.30 -10.33
C LEU A 241 -13.55 -2.74 -11.02
N ALA A 242 -12.35 -3.04 -10.50
CA ALA A 242 -11.08 -2.67 -11.11
C ALA A 242 -10.85 -3.26 -12.51
N LYS A 243 -11.64 -4.28 -12.91
CA LYS A 243 -11.64 -4.82 -14.29
C LYS A 243 -11.87 -3.73 -15.34
N TRP A 244 -12.72 -2.74 -15.04
CA TRP A 244 -13.11 -1.71 -15.99
C TRP A 244 -12.37 -0.39 -15.71
N PRO A 245 -11.54 0.10 -16.66
CA PRO A 245 -10.74 1.30 -16.45
C PRO A 245 -11.61 2.53 -16.14
N ALA A 246 -12.78 2.63 -16.76
CA ALA A 246 -13.67 3.76 -16.57
C ALA A 246 -14.20 3.88 -15.12
N LEU A 247 -14.46 2.76 -14.44
CA LEU A 247 -14.84 2.75 -13.02
C LEU A 247 -13.68 3.13 -12.12
N VAL A 248 -12.46 2.68 -12.44
CA VAL A 248 -11.26 3.09 -11.70
C VAL A 248 -11.05 4.61 -11.81
N ARG A 249 -11.26 5.21 -12.99
CA ARG A 249 -11.24 6.67 -13.14
C ARG A 249 -12.29 7.36 -12.27
N ILE A 250 -13.51 6.83 -12.19
CA ILE A 250 -14.55 7.36 -11.29
C ILE A 250 -14.10 7.28 -9.82
N ILE A 251 -13.61 6.11 -9.38
CA ILE A 251 -13.12 5.90 -8.01
C ILE A 251 -12.05 6.93 -7.64
N PHE A 252 -11.03 7.11 -8.48
CA PHE A 252 -9.95 8.05 -8.21
C PHE A 252 -10.40 9.50 -8.36
N ARG A 253 -11.29 9.84 -9.30
CA ARG A 253 -11.90 11.18 -9.40
C ARG A 253 -12.68 11.55 -8.14
N LEU A 254 -13.46 10.61 -7.59
CA LEU A 254 -14.14 10.78 -6.30
C LEU A 254 -13.17 10.81 -5.11
N SER A 255 -11.98 10.24 -5.28
CA SER A 255 -10.95 10.18 -4.23
C SER A 255 -9.93 11.32 -4.28
N HIS A 256 -10.00 12.19 -5.28
CA HIS A 256 -9.28 13.46 -5.23
C HIS A 256 -10.08 14.44 -4.34
N PRO A 257 -9.45 15.06 -3.33
CA PRO A 257 -10.09 16.11 -2.57
C PRO A 257 -10.56 17.21 -3.53
N LYS A 258 -11.83 17.62 -3.42
CA LYS A 258 -12.33 18.76 -4.19
C LYS A 258 -11.59 19.99 -3.69
N THR A 259 -10.70 20.54 -4.52
CA THR A 259 -10.05 21.84 -4.27
C THR A 259 -11.16 22.86 -4.07
N THR A 260 -11.45 23.18 -2.81
CA THR A 260 -12.53 24.09 -2.48
C THR A 260 -11.99 25.50 -2.63
N SER A 261 -11.85 25.95 -3.88
CA SER A 261 -11.53 27.34 -4.17
C SER A 261 -12.70 28.29 -3.90
N ASN A 262 -13.91 27.80 -3.57
CA ASN A 262 -15.08 28.69 -3.43
C ASN A 262 -16.26 28.20 -2.55
N ARG A 263 -16.06 27.37 -1.52
CA ARG A 263 -17.09 27.15 -0.49
C ARG A 263 -16.50 27.07 0.91
N SER A 264 -16.76 28.14 1.66
CA SER A 264 -16.66 28.27 3.11
C SER A 264 -17.57 27.26 3.82
N ILE A 265 -17.20 25.99 3.83
CA ILE A 265 -17.68 25.06 4.86
C ILE A 265 -16.72 25.24 6.04
N GLN A 266 -17.20 25.92 7.08
CA GLN A 266 -16.48 26.10 8.32
C GLN A 266 -16.34 24.74 9.01
N HIS A 267 -15.20 24.08 8.82
CA HIS A 267 -14.72 23.11 9.80
C HIS A 267 -14.34 23.90 11.08
N PRO A 268 -14.64 23.41 12.30
CA PRO A 268 -14.42 24.16 13.54
C PRO A 268 -12.97 24.62 13.81
N PHE A 269 -12.01 24.25 12.96
CA PHE A 269 -10.58 24.57 13.10
C PHE A 269 -9.90 25.15 11.83
N GLY A 270 -10.67 25.62 10.84
CA GLY A 270 -10.14 26.34 9.67
C GLY A 270 -9.82 25.46 8.44
N GLN A 271 -10.00 26.07 7.26
CA GLN A 271 -9.78 25.61 5.88
C GLN A 271 -9.52 24.10 5.64
N SER A 272 -10.52 23.39 5.11
CA SER A 272 -10.34 22.09 4.44
C SER A 272 -9.66 22.25 3.07
N GLY A 273 -8.44 22.77 3.07
CA GLY A 273 -7.51 22.76 1.94
C GLY A 273 -6.16 22.27 2.45
N GLY A 274 -5.77 21.04 2.11
CA GLY A 274 -4.50 20.43 2.52
C GLY A 274 -4.56 18.90 2.60
N GLY A 275 -3.43 18.27 2.88
CA GLY A 275 -3.24 16.81 2.86
C GLY A 275 -4.28 16.00 3.65
N ARG A 276 -4.83 16.53 4.76
CA ARG A 276 -5.89 15.89 5.56
C ARG A 276 -7.12 15.49 4.75
N ALA A 277 -7.51 16.30 3.77
CA ALA A 277 -8.74 16.09 3.01
C ALA A 277 -8.73 14.79 2.20
N PHE A 278 -7.55 14.17 1.99
CA PHE A 278 -7.47 12.84 1.39
C PHE A 278 -8.13 11.77 2.26
N GLU A 279 -8.12 11.87 3.60
CA GLU A 279 -8.75 10.86 4.48
C GLU A 279 -10.27 10.79 4.32
N ASP A 280 -10.90 11.92 4.00
CA ASP A 280 -12.36 12.07 3.86
C ASP A 280 -12.88 11.60 2.49
N THR A 281 -12.15 10.71 1.85
CA THR A 281 -12.46 10.16 0.52
C THR A 281 -12.62 8.65 0.56
N LEU A 282 -13.15 8.04 -0.51
CA LEU A 282 -13.35 6.59 -0.57
C LEU A 282 -12.04 5.82 -0.36
N ILE A 283 -11.03 6.09 -1.20
CA ILE A 283 -9.73 5.43 -1.08
C ILE A 283 -9.01 5.86 0.20
N GLY A 284 -9.13 7.11 0.61
CA GLY A 284 -8.46 7.56 1.81
C GLY A 284 -9.03 7.00 3.11
N SER A 285 -10.35 6.82 3.19
CA SER A 285 -10.99 6.19 4.35
C SER A 285 -10.54 4.74 4.55
N LEU A 286 -10.31 4.01 3.44
CA LEU A 286 -9.67 2.70 3.47
C LEU A 286 -8.25 2.83 4.04
N LEU A 287 -7.41 3.69 3.46
CA LEU A 287 -6.03 3.85 3.92
C LEU A 287 -5.94 4.29 5.40
N SER A 288 -6.87 5.09 5.92
CA SER A 288 -6.86 5.56 7.30
C SER A 288 -7.15 4.47 8.36
N LYS A 289 -7.62 3.27 7.98
CA LYS A 289 -7.90 2.20 8.95
C LYS A 289 -6.60 1.60 9.49
N SER A 290 -6.36 1.75 10.80
CA SER A 290 -5.12 1.33 11.44
C SER A 290 -5.33 1.12 12.95
N CYS A 291 -4.37 0.45 13.58
CA CYS A 291 -4.23 0.38 15.03
C CYS A 291 -3.63 1.65 15.65
N LEU A 292 -3.11 2.57 14.83
CA LEU A 292 -2.67 3.89 15.27
C LEU A 292 -3.84 4.89 15.35
N PRO A 293 -3.80 5.87 16.27
CA PRO A 293 -4.85 6.89 16.38
C PRO A 293 -5.05 7.69 15.08
N SER A 294 -6.32 7.89 14.70
CA SER A 294 -6.69 8.66 13.50
C SER A 294 -6.51 10.17 13.64
N LEU A 295 -6.53 10.68 14.88
CA LEU A 295 -6.37 12.10 15.19
C LEU A 295 -5.30 12.30 16.27
N PRO A 296 -4.53 13.40 16.20
CA PRO A 296 -3.69 13.82 17.31
C PRO A 296 -4.51 13.89 18.62
N GLY A 297 -3.94 13.36 19.71
CA GLY A 297 -4.57 13.39 21.04
C GLY A 297 -5.56 12.26 21.34
N LYS A 298 -5.97 11.45 20.36
CA LYS A 298 -6.74 10.24 20.64
C LYS A 298 -5.89 9.18 21.36
N PRO A 299 -6.46 8.42 22.30
CA PRO A 299 -5.72 7.40 23.04
C PRO A 299 -5.33 6.22 22.15
N TYR A 300 -4.23 5.57 22.51
CA TYR A 300 -3.81 4.29 21.97
C TYR A 300 -4.53 3.16 22.73
N LEU A 301 -5.02 2.14 22.01
CA LEU A 301 -6.04 1.22 22.56
C LEU A 301 -5.54 -0.20 22.91
N PHE A 302 -4.39 -0.65 22.40
CA PHE A 302 -4.04 -2.09 22.48
C PHE A 302 -3.22 -2.52 23.70
N PHE A 303 -2.54 -1.60 24.38
CA PHE A 303 -1.70 -1.92 25.54
C PHE A 303 -2.29 -1.28 26.80
N GLU A 304 -3.15 -2.03 27.49
CA GLU A 304 -3.75 -1.59 28.75
C GLU A 304 -2.80 -1.87 29.92
N LYS A 305 -2.57 -0.86 30.78
CA LYS A 305 -1.71 -0.94 31.98
C LYS A 305 -0.31 -1.53 31.71
N PRO A 306 0.46 -0.98 30.75
CA PRO A 306 1.78 -1.46 30.38
C PRO A 306 2.78 -1.63 31.53
N LYS A 307 2.64 -0.90 32.66
CA LYS A 307 3.55 -1.05 33.82
C LYS A 307 3.60 -2.47 34.40
N VAL A 308 2.52 -3.24 34.27
CA VAL A 308 2.39 -4.58 34.87
C VAL A 308 2.60 -5.69 33.82
N MET A 309 2.71 -5.34 32.54
CA MET A 309 2.86 -6.31 31.46
C MET A 309 4.25 -6.94 31.48
N THR A 310 4.31 -8.25 31.33
CA THR A 310 5.56 -8.98 31.12
C THR A 310 5.99 -8.88 29.65
N GLU A 311 7.25 -9.21 29.34
CA GLU A 311 7.71 -9.29 27.94
C GLU A 311 6.87 -10.27 27.10
N HIS A 312 6.39 -11.36 27.72
CA HIS A 312 5.52 -12.32 27.06
C HIS A 312 4.15 -11.73 26.69
N ASP A 313 3.56 -10.94 27.60
CA ASP A 313 2.28 -10.27 27.34
C ASP A 313 2.42 -9.27 26.18
N VAL A 314 3.53 -8.53 26.14
CA VAL A 314 3.83 -7.58 25.06
C VAL A 314 3.97 -8.29 23.71
N ASP A 315 4.66 -9.44 23.66
CA ASP A 315 4.81 -10.25 22.45
C ASP A 315 3.46 -10.84 21.98
N LEU A 316 2.64 -11.33 22.90
CA LEU A 316 1.31 -11.86 22.59
C LEU A 316 0.38 -10.79 22.02
N THR A 317 0.34 -9.61 22.64
CA THR A 317 -0.43 -8.47 22.14
C THR A 317 0.08 -8.02 20.77
N SER A 318 1.41 -7.99 20.59
CA SER A 318 2.03 -7.64 19.30
C SER A 318 1.60 -8.58 18.18
N LYS A 319 1.64 -9.89 18.41
CA LYS A 319 1.19 -10.90 17.44
C LYS A 319 -0.30 -10.77 17.11
N THR A 320 -1.12 -10.44 18.11
CA THR A 320 -2.56 -10.21 17.95
C THR A 320 -2.85 -8.97 17.10
N MET A 321 -2.01 -7.92 17.20
CA MET A 321 -2.11 -6.73 16.34
C MET A 321 -1.65 -7.01 14.90
N TRP A 322 -0.56 -7.77 14.73
CA TRP A 322 0.06 -7.98 13.42
C TRP A 322 -0.80 -8.81 12.46
N GLN A 323 -1.51 -9.84 12.93
CA GLN A 323 -2.26 -10.73 12.03
C GLN A 323 -3.39 -10.02 11.26
N PRO A 324 -4.32 -9.27 11.90
CA PRO A 324 -5.33 -8.53 11.18
C PRO A 324 -4.74 -7.38 10.36
N MET A 325 -3.71 -6.69 10.88
CA MET A 325 -3.03 -5.61 10.15
C MET A 325 -2.43 -6.09 8.84
N ARG A 326 -1.71 -7.22 8.87
CA ARG A 326 -1.12 -7.84 7.68
C ARG A 326 -2.18 -8.25 6.67
N THR A 327 -3.25 -8.90 7.14
CA THR A 327 -4.36 -9.32 6.29
C THR A 327 -4.99 -8.11 5.60
N TYR A 328 -5.22 -7.04 6.36
CA TYR A 328 -5.79 -5.81 5.85
C TYR A 328 -4.88 -5.13 4.80
N GLN A 329 -3.61 -4.94 5.13
CA GLN A 329 -2.62 -4.32 4.25
C GLN A 329 -2.37 -5.13 2.98
N GLN A 330 -2.43 -6.46 3.05
CA GLN A 330 -2.34 -7.33 1.86
C GLN A 330 -3.56 -7.13 0.95
N ASN A 331 -4.77 -7.08 1.50
CA ASN A 331 -5.98 -6.81 0.72
C ASN A 331 -5.95 -5.43 0.05
N LEU A 332 -5.45 -4.41 0.74
CA LEU A 332 -5.23 -3.09 0.15
C LEU A 332 -4.18 -3.12 -0.98
N SER A 333 -3.08 -3.83 -0.78
CA SER A 333 -2.03 -3.98 -1.79
C SER A 333 -2.55 -4.70 -3.03
N ASP A 334 -3.35 -5.75 -2.84
CA ASP A 334 -4.03 -6.48 -3.90
C ASP A 334 -5.03 -5.61 -4.68
N LEU A 335 -5.76 -4.74 -3.99
CA LEU A 335 -6.68 -3.78 -4.60
C LEU A 335 -5.93 -2.77 -5.47
N PHE A 336 -4.90 -2.13 -4.93
CA PHE A 336 -4.08 -1.18 -5.69
C PHE A 336 -3.35 -1.86 -6.86
N LEU A 337 -2.90 -3.10 -6.69
CA LEU A 337 -2.34 -3.89 -7.78
C LEU A 337 -3.37 -4.16 -8.88
N ALA A 338 -4.62 -4.45 -8.52
CA ALA A 338 -5.71 -4.60 -9.50
C ALA A 338 -5.94 -3.32 -10.30
N PHE A 339 -5.88 -2.15 -9.65
CA PHE A 339 -5.98 -0.85 -10.33
C PHE A 339 -4.82 -0.62 -11.32
N VAL A 340 -3.57 -0.80 -10.89
CA VAL A 340 -2.37 -0.47 -11.68
C VAL A 340 -2.10 -1.45 -12.83
N LYS A 341 -2.58 -2.70 -12.71
CA LYS A 341 -2.52 -3.70 -13.79
C LYS A 341 -3.21 -3.22 -15.06
N ASN A 342 -4.23 -2.38 -14.92
CA ASN A 342 -4.90 -1.74 -16.03
C ASN A 342 -4.08 -0.53 -16.52
N GLY A 343 -3.41 -0.69 -17.67
CA GLY A 343 -2.47 0.31 -18.20
C GLY A 343 -3.08 1.68 -18.44
N ASP A 344 -4.37 1.72 -18.81
CA ASP A 344 -5.06 2.94 -19.21
C ASP A 344 -5.24 3.93 -18.05
N VAL A 345 -5.33 3.42 -16.82
CA VAL A 345 -5.58 4.21 -15.60
C VAL A 345 -4.37 4.39 -14.71
N ARG A 346 -3.22 3.81 -15.10
CA ARG A 346 -1.98 3.90 -14.33
C ARG A 346 -1.57 5.35 -14.05
N ASN A 347 -1.74 6.22 -15.04
CA ASN A 347 -1.44 7.64 -14.93
C ASN A 347 -2.31 8.32 -13.87
N ASP A 348 -3.62 8.05 -13.85
CA ASP A 348 -4.55 8.63 -12.87
C ASP A 348 -4.22 8.20 -11.43
N ILE A 349 -3.82 6.93 -11.26
CA ILE A 349 -3.43 6.37 -9.96
C ILE A 349 -2.12 6.99 -9.49
N LEU A 350 -1.10 7.05 -10.35
CA LEU A 350 0.19 7.67 -10.02
C LEU A 350 0.03 9.15 -9.69
N LYS A 351 -0.84 9.87 -10.43
CA LYS A 351 -1.18 11.25 -10.14
C LYS A 351 -1.78 11.42 -8.75
N TRP A 352 -2.76 10.58 -8.40
CA TRP A 352 -3.36 10.62 -7.08
C TRP A 352 -2.33 10.35 -5.97
N ILE A 353 -1.46 9.35 -6.14
CA ILE A 353 -0.40 9.02 -5.17
C ILE A 353 0.59 10.20 -5.05
N GLY A 354 1.04 10.75 -6.18
CA GLY A 354 1.96 11.87 -6.23
C GLY A 354 1.40 13.11 -5.53
N ASP A 355 0.19 13.53 -5.91
CA ASP A 355 -0.48 14.68 -5.28
C ASP A 355 -0.71 14.43 -3.77
N CYS A 356 -1.10 13.21 -3.37
CA CYS A 356 -1.28 12.85 -1.96
C CYS A 356 0.02 12.95 -1.14
N LEU A 357 1.13 12.43 -1.67
CA LEU A 357 2.43 12.46 -1.00
C LEU A 357 2.97 13.89 -0.88
N ILE A 358 2.81 14.71 -1.91
CA ILE A 358 3.27 16.12 -1.89
C ILE A 358 2.48 16.96 -0.88
N GLU A 359 1.15 16.83 -0.86
CA GLU A 359 0.30 17.55 0.10
C GLU A 359 0.56 17.12 1.57
N ASN A 360 1.08 15.90 1.78
CA ASN A 360 1.41 15.38 3.11
C ASN A 360 2.91 15.42 3.45
N ARG A 361 3.75 15.91 2.54
CA ARG A 361 5.21 15.97 2.70
C ARG A 361 5.64 16.75 3.94
N GLY A 362 4.92 17.83 4.25
CA GLY A 362 5.20 18.70 5.39
C GLY A 362 5.11 17.99 6.74
N LYS A 363 4.43 16.84 6.82
CA LYS A 363 4.26 16.06 8.05
C LYS A 363 5.59 15.53 8.61
N ASN A 364 6.62 15.37 7.76
CA ASN A 364 7.95 14.94 8.17
C ASN A 364 8.83 16.08 8.70
N LYS A 365 8.36 17.34 8.68
CA LYS A 365 9.13 18.50 9.16
C LYS A 365 8.99 18.67 10.67
N GLU A 366 10.07 19.11 11.30
CA GLU A 366 10.18 19.25 12.75
C GLU A 366 9.12 20.19 13.35
N TRP A 367 8.82 21.32 12.70
CA TRP A 367 7.74 22.25 13.10
C TRP A 367 6.37 21.57 13.25
N SER A 368 6.08 20.57 12.42
CA SER A 368 4.82 19.81 12.50
C SER A 368 4.71 18.94 13.76
N SER A 369 5.84 18.66 14.42
CA SER A 369 5.90 17.95 15.70
C SER A 369 5.79 18.89 16.90
N HIS A 370 6.06 20.19 16.73
CA HIS A 370 6.03 21.18 17.82
C HIS A 370 4.68 21.90 17.96
N ASN A 371 3.94 22.05 16.86
CA ASN A 371 2.62 22.68 16.90
C ASN A 371 1.49 21.65 16.69
N PRO A 372 0.75 21.27 17.75
CA PRO A 372 -0.34 20.30 17.66
C PRO A 372 -1.41 20.67 16.63
N LEU A 373 -1.64 21.98 16.38
CA LEU A 373 -2.62 22.45 15.40
C LEU A 373 -2.20 22.08 13.98
N THR A 374 -0.90 22.08 13.68
CA THR A 374 -0.40 21.71 12.35
C THR A 374 -0.49 20.22 12.07
N ALA A 375 -0.53 19.37 13.12
CA ALA A 375 -0.72 17.94 12.95
C ALA A 375 -2.11 17.57 12.39
N TYR A 376 -3.11 18.46 12.53
CA TYR A 376 -4.44 18.28 11.93
C TYR A 376 -4.50 18.63 10.44
N LEU A 377 -3.46 19.25 9.88
CA LEU A 377 -3.39 19.60 8.45
C LEU A 377 -3.06 18.40 7.55
N TYR A 378 -2.55 17.32 8.13
CA TYR A 378 -2.08 16.13 7.43
C TYR A 378 -2.91 14.90 7.77
N VAL A 379 -2.87 13.90 6.89
CA VAL A 379 -3.46 12.58 7.13
C VAL A 379 -2.85 11.89 8.37
N SER A 380 -3.53 10.89 8.91
CA SER A 380 -3.09 10.09 10.06
C SER A 380 -1.81 9.28 9.77
N ASP A 381 -1.15 8.80 10.82
CA ASP A 381 0.04 7.93 10.68
C ASP A 381 -0.34 6.57 10.07
N GLY A 382 -1.51 6.05 10.43
CA GLY A 382 -2.06 4.82 9.85
C GLY A 382 -2.25 4.89 8.34
N PHE A 383 -2.77 6.02 7.84
CA PHE A 383 -2.91 6.29 6.40
C PHE A 383 -1.58 6.14 5.67
N LEU A 384 -0.53 6.85 6.11
CA LEU A 384 0.73 6.87 5.39
C LEU A 384 1.47 5.54 5.52
N LEU A 385 1.33 4.82 6.64
CA LEU A 385 1.87 3.48 6.78
C LEU A 385 1.23 2.49 5.79
N ASN A 386 -0.09 2.52 5.65
CA ASN A 386 -0.78 1.65 4.69
C ASN A 386 -0.40 2.01 3.25
N LEU A 387 -0.29 3.29 2.91
CA LEU A 387 0.19 3.74 1.60
C LEU A 387 1.65 3.31 1.36
N ASN A 388 2.52 3.45 2.36
CA ASN A 388 3.90 3.01 2.29
C ASN A 388 4.00 1.51 2.05
N PHE A 389 3.22 0.70 2.76
CA PHE A 389 3.17 -0.74 2.58
C PHE A 389 2.78 -1.14 1.14
N ILE A 390 1.80 -0.46 0.55
CA ILE A 390 1.40 -0.69 -0.85
C ILE A 390 2.56 -0.37 -1.81
N LEU A 391 3.19 0.79 -1.65
CA LEU A 391 4.31 1.23 -2.50
C LEU A 391 5.53 0.30 -2.37
N LEU A 392 5.84 -0.15 -1.16
CA LEU A 392 6.89 -1.14 -0.92
C LEU A 392 6.59 -2.49 -1.61
N ASN A 393 5.33 -2.94 -1.63
CA ASN A 393 4.95 -4.12 -2.40
C ASN A 393 5.10 -3.91 -3.92
N PHE A 394 4.82 -2.71 -4.43
CA PHE A 394 5.10 -2.36 -5.82
C PHE A 394 6.59 -2.28 -6.14
N ALA A 395 7.42 -1.92 -5.16
CA ALA A 395 8.87 -1.88 -5.31
C ALA A 395 9.50 -3.29 -5.30
N ARG A 396 8.92 -4.22 -4.53
CA ARG A 396 9.44 -5.59 -4.33
C ARG A 396 9.94 -6.30 -5.60
N PRO A 397 9.29 -6.23 -6.78
CA PRO A 397 9.74 -6.92 -7.99
C PRO A 397 11.09 -6.43 -8.56
N PHE A 398 11.56 -5.24 -8.19
CA PHE A 398 12.87 -4.71 -8.60
C PHE A 398 13.84 -4.49 -7.43
N SER A 399 13.36 -4.61 -6.18
CA SER A 399 14.13 -4.43 -4.95
C SER A 399 14.99 -5.64 -4.58
N GLU A 400 15.78 -6.15 -5.52
CA GLU A 400 16.82 -7.15 -5.26
C GLU A 400 18.19 -6.49 -5.48
N PRO A 401 19.16 -6.66 -4.54
CA PRO A 401 20.52 -6.16 -4.71
C PRO A 401 21.12 -6.57 -6.05
N TYR A 402 21.79 -5.64 -6.71
CA TYR A 402 22.42 -5.83 -8.04
C TYR A 402 21.47 -6.27 -9.17
N SER A 403 20.15 -6.17 -8.97
CA SER A 403 19.18 -6.50 -10.03
C SER A 403 19.36 -5.58 -11.24
N PRO A 404 19.38 -6.11 -12.48
CA PRO A 404 19.43 -5.27 -13.69
C PRO A 404 18.20 -4.37 -13.82
N LYS A 405 17.10 -4.66 -13.10
CA LYS A 405 15.91 -3.80 -13.07
C LYS A 405 16.19 -2.43 -12.44
N LEU A 406 17.18 -2.32 -11.56
CA LEU A 406 17.56 -1.06 -10.92
C LEU A 406 18.16 -0.07 -11.92
N LEU A 407 18.79 -0.56 -13.01
CA LEU A 407 19.27 0.28 -14.11
C LEU A 407 18.13 0.99 -14.87
N LYS A 408 16.88 0.55 -14.70
CA LYS A 408 15.71 1.22 -15.27
C LYS A 408 15.28 2.46 -14.48
N ILE A 409 15.81 2.66 -13.26
CA ILE A 409 15.54 3.85 -12.46
C ILE A 409 16.27 5.02 -13.12
N ASN A 410 15.53 6.05 -13.52
CA ASN A 410 16.11 7.23 -14.15
C ASN A 410 16.32 8.36 -13.12
N PRO A 411 17.58 8.72 -12.76
CA PRO A 411 17.88 9.82 -11.84
C PRO A 411 17.28 11.18 -12.23
N ILE A 412 17.09 11.43 -13.54
CA ILE A 412 16.57 12.71 -14.06
C ILE A 412 15.15 12.98 -13.53
N TYR A 413 14.40 11.94 -13.16
CA TYR A 413 13.07 12.08 -12.58
C TYR A 413 13.04 13.07 -11.39
N ALA A 414 14.05 13.02 -10.53
CA ALA A 414 14.10 13.84 -9.31
C ALA A 414 14.29 15.35 -9.59
N ILE A 415 14.81 15.71 -10.76
CA ILE A 415 15.01 17.12 -11.16
C ILE A 415 14.04 17.59 -12.25
N SER A 416 13.35 16.66 -12.91
CA SER A 416 12.44 16.99 -14.01
C SER A 416 11.19 17.70 -13.48
N GLN A 417 10.78 18.73 -14.21
CA GLN A 417 9.56 19.50 -13.94
C GLN A 417 8.49 19.24 -15.02
N ASN A 418 8.64 18.15 -15.78
CA ASN A 418 7.69 17.76 -16.81
C ASN A 418 6.31 17.42 -16.22
N GLU A 419 5.24 17.66 -16.97
CA GLU A 419 3.88 17.22 -16.65
C GLU A 419 3.76 15.69 -16.48
N ASN A 420 4.66 14.93 -17.10
CA ASN A 420 4.74 13.47 -16.97
C ASN A 420 5.34 13.00 -15.63
N VAL A 421 5.79 13.91 -14.76
CA VAL A 421 6.27 13.59 -13.41
C VAL A 421 5.12 13.74 -12.43
N HIS A 422 4.72 12.62 -11.82
CA HIS A 422 3.63 12.62 -10.86
C HIS A 422 4.07 13.11 -9.47
N LEU A 423 5.28 12.75 -9.03
CA LEU A 423 5.83 13.21 -7.77
C LEU A 423 6.58 14.52 -7.97
N LYS A 424 5.82 15.61 -7.93
CA LYS A 424 6.32 16.98 -8.14
C LYS A 424 7.26 17.41 -7.01
N ASP A 425 7.96 18.52 -7.21
CA ASP A 425 8.76 19.19 -6.16
C ASP A 425 9.95 18.41 -5.58
N LEU A 426 10.33 17.25 -6.12
CA LEU A 426 11.57 16.57 -5.72
C LEU A 426 12.83 17.42 -5.97
N TYR A 427 12.81 18.27 -7.00
CA TYR A 427 13.93 19.16 -7.30
C TYR A 427 14.21 20.16 -6.17
N LYS A 428 13.26 20.40 -5.26
CA LYS A 428 13.42 21.28 -4.09
C LYS A 428 14.24 20.63 -2.97
N ASP A 429 14.40 19.31 -3.00
CA ASP A 429 15.23 18.61 -2.01
C ASP A 429 16.71 18.85 -2.23
N THR A 430 17.44 18.85 -1.12
CA THR A 430 18.89 18.91 -1.12
C THR A 430 19.43 17.67 -1.86
N PRO A 431 20.18 17.86 -2.96
CA PRO A 431 20.84 16.76 -3.65
C PRO A 431 22.14 16.33 -2.96
N MET A 432 22.62 15.11 -3.23
CA MET A 432 23.85 14.57 -2.61
C MET A 432 25.09 15.42 -2.90
N ILE A 433 25.19 15.99 -4.11
CA ILE A 433 26.26 16.89 -4.53
C ILE A 433 25.66 18.14 -5.19
N VAL A 434 26.44 19.21 -5.30
CA VAL A 434 26.00 20.48 -5.90
C VAL A 434 25.60 20.25 -7.36
N ARG A 435 24.51 20.90 -7.79
CA ARG A 435 24.07 20.89 -9.17
C ARG A 435 24.85 21.92 -9.97
N ASP A 436 25.38 21.52 -11.11
CA ASP A 436 25.86 22.47 -12.11
C ASP A 436 24.63 23.14 -12.75
N GLU A 437 24.40 24.42 -12.42
CA GLU A 437 23.22 25.19 -12.84
C GLU A 437 23.11 25.32 -14.37
N GLU A 438 24.22 25.13 -15.12
CA GLU A 438 24.32 25.43 -16.55
C GLU A 438 23.72 24.37 -17.50
N ASN A 439 23.31 23.19 -17.02
CA ASN A 439 23.02 22.04 -17.89
C ASN A 439 21.75 21.25 -17.53
N ILE A 440 20.66 21.91 -17.09
CA ILE A 440 19.34 21.26 -17.11
C ILE A 440 18.81 21.38 -18.55
N ASP A 441 19.15 20.40 -19.39
CA ASP A 441 18.74 20.36 -20.79
C ASP A 441 17.23 20.58 -20.95
N GLU A 442 16.84 21.44 -21.89
CA GLU A 442 15.44 21.61 -22.33
C GLU A 442 14.79 20.28 -22.77
N LYS A 443 15.61 19.29 -23.17
CA LYS A 443 15.20 17.91 -23.50
C LYS A 443 14.55 17.16 -22.32
N ASN A 444 14.77 17.59 -21.09
CA ASN A 444 14.18 16.96 -19.90
C ASN A 444 12.66 17.17 -19.80
N ASN A 445 12.11 18.15 -20.51
CA ASN A 445 10.69 18.50 -20.46
C ASN A 445 9.79 17.58 -21.28
N THR A 446 10.34 16.64 -22.07
CA THR A 446 9.54 15.70 -22.90
C THR A 446 9.71 14.24 -22.50
N ILE A 447 10.54 13.94 -21.50
CA ILE A 447 10.82 12.56 -21.08
C ILE A 447 9.61 11.95 -20.36
N THR A 448 9.20 10.76 -20.78
CA THR A 448 8.25 9.92 -20.05
C THR A 448 8.99 8.95 -19.15
N PHE A 449 8.55 8.80 -17.90
CA PHE A 449 9.19 7.91 -16.94
C PHE A 449 8.45 6.59 -16.81
N ASN A 450 9.21 5.52 -16.57
CA ASN A 450 8.64 4.20 -16.36
C ASN A 450 8.09 4.04 -14.93
N PHE A 451 7.21 3.06 -14.75
CA PHE A 451 6.60 2.77 -13.45
C PHE A 451 7.63 2.45 -12.35
N ILE A 452 8.77 1.83 -12.68
CA ILE A 452 9.82 1.49 -11.70
C ILE A 452 10.41 2.77 -11.10
N THR A 453 10.69 3.77 -11.94
CA THR A 453 11.26 5.06 -11.51
C THR A 453 10.28 5.79 -10.59
N GLU A 454 9.02 5.90 -11.00
CA GLU A 454 7.94 6.52 -10.21
C GLU A 454 7.83 5.87 -8.83
N ILE A 455 7.68 4.54 -8.79
CA ILE A 455 7.52 3.78 -7.53
C ILE A 455 8.77 3.85 -6.66
N PHE A 456 9.98 3.86 -7.23
CA PHE A 456 11.20 3.98 -6.45
C PHE A 456 11.21 5.27 -5.62
N PHE A 457 11.00 6.43 -6.27
CA PHE A 457 11.00 7.72 -5.56
C PHE A 457 9.78 7.89 -4.65
N MET A 458 8.59 7.45 -5.08
CA MET A 458 7.38 7.48 -4.24
C MET A 458 7.52 6.60 -2.99
N SER A 459 8.15 5.43 -3.08
CA SER A 459 8.34 4.53 -1.93
C SER A 459 9.27 5.15 -0.89
N HIS A 460 10.37 5.76 -1.34
CA HIS A 460 11.30 6.47 -0.44
C HIS A 460 10.64 7.67 0.23
N LEU A 461 9.93 8.53 -0.53
CA LEU A 461 9.26 9.69 0.06
C LEU A 461 8.15 9.27 1.03
N SER A 462 7.39 8.24 0.66
CA SER A 462 6.35 7.67 1.53
C SER A 462 6.95 7.10 2.82
N TYR A 463 8.12 6.45 2.75
CA TYR A 463 8.83 5.95 3.93
C TYR A 463 9.23 7.09 4.88
N SER A 464 9.81 8.17 4.33
CA SER A 464 10.17 9.35 5.11
C SER A 464 8.95 9.94 5.83
N CYS A 465 7.81 10.06 5.13
CA CYS A 465 6.59 10.65 5.69
C CYS A 465 5.85 9.73 6.69
N SER A 466 6.16 8.43 6.72
CA SER A 466 5.48 7.42 7.53
C SER A 466 6.40 6.81 8.60
N VAL A 467 7.24 5.85 8.23
CA VAL A 467 8.06 5.02 9.11
C VAL A 467 9.13 5.86 9.82
N GLN A 468 9.93 6.62 9.06
CA GLN A 468 10.99 7.49 9.63
C GLN A 468 10.41 8.51 10.62
N ARG A 469 9.25 9.10 10.29
CA ARG A 469 8.53 10.00 11.20
C ARG A 469 8.15 9.30 12.51
N LEU A 470 7.65 8.08 12.42
CA LEU A 470 7.27 7.29 13.59
C LEU A 470 8.49 6.83 14.41
N HIS A 471 9.64 6.56 13.78
CA HIS A 471 10.90 6.33 14.49
C HIS A 471 11.27 7.52 15.36
N ARG A 472 11.26 8.74 14.79
CA ARG A 472 11.54 9.97 15.55
C ARG A 472 10.52 10.23 16.66
N LYS A 473 9.24 9.97 16.40
CA LYS A 473 8.19 10.06 17.42
C LYS A 473 8.42 9.05 18.55
N LEU A 474 8.84 7.82 18.23
CA LEU A 474 9.14 6.78 19.22
C LEU A 474 10.32 7.19 20.10
N LEU A 475 11.40 7.71 19.50
CA LEU A 475 12.58 8.20 20.24
C LEU A 475 12.22 9.35 21.17
N LYS A 476 11.45 10.33 20.68
CA LYS A 476 10.98 11.46 21.51
C LYS A 476 10.13 11.00 22.69
N ILE A 477 9.20 10.07 22.46
CA ILE A 477 8.39 9.48 23.55
C ILE A 477 9.28 8.74 24.56
N ASN A 478 10.34 8.07 24.10
CA ASN A 478 11.28 7.38 24.98
C ASN A 478 12.07 8.33 25.88
N GLU A 479 12.50 9.47 25.34
CA GLU A 479 13.15 10.55 26.10
C GLU A 479 12.20 11.16 27.12
N GLU A 480 10.99 11.54 26.69
CA GLU A 480 9.93 12.08 27.56
C GLU A 480 9.56 11.09 28.68
N LEU A 481 9.45 9.80 28.37
CA LEU A 481 9.20 8.75 29.36
C LEU A 481 10.30 8.64 30.39
N SER A 482 11.57 8.75 29.98
CA SER A 482 12.71 8.73 30.91
C SER A 482 12.62 9.91 31.89
N HIS A 483 12.30 11.11 31.39
CA HIS A 483 12.09 12.29 32.24
C HIS A 483 10.92 12.12 33.20
N VAL A 484 9.77 11.62 32.73
CA VAL A 484 8.58 11.39 33.56
C VAL A 484 8.87 10.32 34.62
N GLN A 485 9.62 9.26 34.29
CA GLN A 485 10.02 8.21 35.22
C GLN A 485 10.90 8.76 36.35
N HIS A 486 11.88 9.62 36.02
CA HIS A 486 12.71 10.28 37.03
C HIS A 486 11.87 11.19 37.93
N ALA A 487 11.01 12.03 37.36
CA ALA A 487 10.13 12.92 38.10
C ALA A 487 9.15 12.14 39.02
N TYR A 488 8.60 11.02 38.54
CA TYR A 488 7.74 10.13 39.32
C TYR A 488 8.48 9.53 40.52
N ASN A 489 9.70 9.02 40.30
CA ASN A 489 10.51 8.43 41.35
C ASN A 489 10.87 9.45 42.44
N ASP A 490 11.23 10.67 42.04
CA ASP A 490 11.57 11.75 42.98
C ASP A 490 10.35 12.25 43.75
N ALA A 491 9.22 12.48 43.07
CA ALA A 491 7.97 12.89 43.70
C ALA A 491 7.44 11.83 44.68
N THR A 492 7.55 10.54 44.32
CA THR A 492 7.15 9.43 45.19
C THR A 492 8.00 9.38 46.47
N ARG A 493 9.30 9.67 46.35
CA ARG A 493 10.23 9.73 47.50
C ARG A 493 9.94 10.92 48.42
N LEU A 494 9.56 12.07 47.87
CA LEU A 494 9.35 13.31 48.63
C LEU A 494 7.95 13.44 49.24
N HIS A 495 6.90 13.06 48.50
CA HIS A 495 5.50 13.34 48.84
C HIS A 495 4.67 12.08 49.15
N GLY A 496 5.23 10.89 48.92
CA GLY A 496 4.53 9.62 49.10
C GLY A 496 3.57 9.27 47.96
N ALA A 497 3.23 7.99 47.83
CA ALA A 497 2.50 7.45 46.67
C ALA A 497 1.05 7.95 46.51
N ASN A 498 0.45 8.53 47.56
CA ASN A 498 -0.95 8.98 47.56
C ASN A 498 -1.14 10.46 47.19
N ASP A 499 -0.07 11.18 46.85
CA ASP A 499 -0.15 12.57 46.41
C ASP A 499 -0.81 12.67 45.01
N GLU A 500 -1.66 13.68 44.80
CA GLU A 500 -2.36 13.91 43.53
C GLU A 500 -1.38 14.14 42.37
N ASN A 501 -0.23 14.77 42.62
CA ASN A 501 0.81 14.98 41.62
C ASN A 501 1.49 13.66 41.23
N VAL A 502 1.68 12.74 42.17
CA VAL A 502 2.25 11.42 41.91
C VAL A 502 1.28 10.59 41.07
N GLN A 503 -0.02 10.66 41.34
CA GLN A 503 -1.05 10.01 40.51
C GLN A 503 -1.10 10.57 39.09
N ARG A 504 -1.01 11.89 38.92
CA ARG A 504 -0.94 12.51 37.57
C ARG A 504 0.31 12.09 36.79
N LEU A 505 1.46 12.01 37.45
CA LEU A 505 2.70 11.51 36.85
C LEU A 505 2.58 10.03 36.47
N GLU A 506 1.93 9.22 37.29
CA GLU A 506 1.65 7.82 36.99
C GLU A 506 0.74 7.66 35.77
N GLU A 507 -0.35 8.42 35.67
CA GLU A 507 -1.21 8.43 34.50
C GLU A 507 -0.49 8.89 33.22
N ALA A 508 0.37 9.89 33.33
CA ALA A 508 1.18 10.37 32.20
C ALA A 508 2.16 9.28 31.75
N MET A 509 2.78 8.58 32.69
CA MET A 509 3.70 7.47 32.43
C MET A 509 2.99 6.28 31.76
N GLU A 510 1.82 5.87 32.26
CA GLU A 510 0.99 4.82 31.64
C GLU A 510 0.62 5.18 30.19
N LYS A 511 0.13 6.41 29.96
CA LYS A 511 -0.21 6.89 28.60
C LYS A 511 1.02 6.91 27.68
N GLY A 512 2.16 7.36 28.17
CA GLY A 512 3.41 7.36 27.43
C GLY A 512 3.88 5.96 27.06
N LEU A 513 3.84 5.02 28.01
CA LEU A 513 4.22 3.62 27.80
C LEU A 513 3.28 2.93 26.80
N THR A 514 1.96 3.17 26.90
CA THR A 514 1.01 2.64 25.93
C THR A 514 1.31 3.17 24.53
N ALA A 515 1.58 4.46 24.37
CA ALA A 515 1.95 5.05 23.08
C ALA A 515 3.27 4.45 22.55
N PHE A 516 4.28 4.31 23.40
CA PHE A 516 5.57 3.74 23.07
C PHE A 516 5.44 2.30 22.57
N LEU A 517 4.76 1.42 23.32
CA LEU A 517 4.57 0.02 22.95
C LEU A 517 3.76 -0.12 21.66
N ASN A 518 2.68 0.64 21.49
CA ASN A 518 1.89 0.60 20.24
C ASN A 518 2.73 0.97 19.02
N ILE A 519 3.44 2.11 19.07
CA ILE A 519 4.28 2.55 17.95
C ILE A 519 5.40 1.54 17.70
N LYS A 520 6.09 1.08 18.76
CA LYS A 520 7.14 0.07 18.67
C LYS A 520 6.64 -1.22 18.01
N THR A 521 5.47 -1.71 18.40
CA THR A 521 4.86 -2.92 17.84
C THR A 521 4.54 -2.75 16.37
N VAL A 522 3.95 -1.63 15.95
CA VAL A 522 3.61 -1.37 14.54
C VAL A 522 4.86 -1.32 13.66
N LEU A 523 5.90 -0.63 14.13
CA LEU A 523 7.18 -0.52 13.43
C LEU A 523 7.94 -1.85 13.36
N ASN A 524 7.69 -2.75 14.30
CA ASN A 524 8.29 -4.08 14.35
C ASN A 524 7.48 -5.16 13.61
N GLU A 525 6.49 -4.79 12.80
CA GLU A 525 5.81 -5.80 11.98
C GLU A 525 6.79 -6.42 10.97
N PRO A 526 6.93 -7.77 10.96
CA PRO A 526 7.98 -8.42 10.19
C PRO A 526 7.95 -8.16 8.67
N ARG A 527 6.75 -8.08 8.07
CA ARG A 527 6.59 -7.89 6.62
C ARG A 527 6.94 -6.46 6.21
N LEU A 528 6.60 -5.45 7.00
CA LEU A 528 7.03 -4.07 6.80
C LEU A 528 8.56 -3.96 6.78
N LEU A 529 9.22 -4.59 7.75
CA LEU A 529 10.68 -4.59 7.86
C LEU A 529 11.34 -5.37 6.69
N GLU A 530 10.79 -6.52 6.30
CA GLU A 530 11.27 -7.29 5.13
C GLU A 530 11.23 -6.46 3.85
N LEU A 531 10.09 -5.80 3.60
CA LEU A 531 9.88 -4.99 2.40
C LEU A 531 10.75 -3.72 2.41
N SER A 532 10.90 -3.08 3.56
CA SER A 532 11.80 -1.92 3.73
C SER A 532 13.25 -2.31 3.47
N ASN A 533 13.70 -3.43 4.06
CA ASN A 533 15.04 -3.96 3.83
C ASN A 533 15.30 -4.27 2.36
N ALA A 534 14.33 -4.86 1.65
CA ALA A 534 14.44 -5.11 0.22
C ALA A 534 14.68 -3.80 -0.57
N LEU A 535 13.87 -2.76 -0.33
CA LEU A 535 14.04 -1.47 -1.01
C LEU A 535 15.41 -0.85 -0.69
N PHE A 536 15.82 -0.87 0.57
CA PHE A 536 17.06 -0.21 1.00
C PHE A 536 18.31 -0.94 0.53
N THR A 537 18.38 -2.27 0.61
CA THR A 537 19.53 -3.04 0.07
C THR A 537 19.70 -2.86 -1.44
N ALA A 538 18.59 -2.80 -2.18
CA ALA A 538 18.59 -2.47 -3.60
C ALA A 538 19.03 -1.02 -3.86
N SER A 539 18.57 -0.08 -3.05
CA SER A 539 18.98 1.33 -3.11
C SER A 539 20.47 1.49 -2.80
N CYS A 540 21.01 0.76 -1.81
CA CYS A 540 22.44 0.74 -1.51
C CYS A 540 23.24 0.30 -2.74
N SER A 541 22.87 -0.83 -3.34
CA SER A 541 23.54 -1.35 -4.54
C SER A 541 23.50 -0.36 -5.70
N TRP A 542 22.36 0.28 -5.92
CA TRP A 542 22.16 1.26 -6.99
C TRP A 542 22.95 2.56 -6.76
N LEU A 543 22.91 3.12 -5.55
CA LEU A 543 23.65 4.34 -5.21
C LEU A 543 25.16 4.14 -5.26
N VAL A 544 25.64 3.00 -4.74
CA VAL A 544 27.05 2.60 -4.79
C VAL A 544 27.52 2.45 -6.24
N HIS A 545 26.68 1.90 -7.10
CA HIS A 545 26.95 1.81 -8.53
C HIS A 545 26.99 3.18 -9.21
N LEU A 546 26.03 4.06 -8.94
CA LEU A 546 26.07 5.44 -9.45
C LEU A 546 27.33 6.17 -9.01
N ALA A 547 27.78 5.93 -7.78
CA ALA A 547 29.05 6.46 -7.29
C ALA A 547 30.26 5.85 -8.00
N SER A 548 30.30 4.56 -8.33
CA SER A 548 31.47 3.99 -9.01
C SER A 548 31.61 4.40 -10.47
N LEU A 549 30.49 4.71 -11.15
CA LEU A 549 30.46 5.11 -12.56
C LEU A 549 31.28 6.38 -12.83
N SER A 550 32.01 6.38 -13.95
CA SER A 550 32.58 7.58 -14.53
C SER A 550 31.60 8.17 -15.57
N ASP A 551 31.56 9.50 -15.71
CA ASP A 551 30.67 10.22 -16.64
C ASP A 551 30.75 9.76 -18.12
N GLN A 552 31.76 8.98 -18.52
CA GLN A 552 31.93 8.49 -19.89
C GLN A 552 31.29 7.12 -20.20
N VAL A 553 30.67 6.46 -19.23
CA VAL A 553 30.07 5.12 -19.41
C VAL A 553 28.55 5.26 -19.49
N GLU A 554 28.00 5.27 -20.71
CA GLU A 554 26.56 5.49 -20.94
C GLU A 554 25.72 4.19 -20.97
N ASN A 555 26.32 3.00 -21.01
CA ASN A 555 25.56 1.74 -21.17
C ASN A 555 26.18 0.57 -20.40
N GLU A 556 25.86 0.44 -19.11
CA GLU A 556 26.12 -0.81 -18.38
C GLU A 556 24.87 -1.69 -18.34
N GLU A 557 25.04 -2.99 -18.61
CA GLU A 557 23.97 -3.98 -18.55
C GLU A 557 23.81 -4.61 -17.16
N VAL A 558 24.80 -4.44 -16.28
CA VAL A 558 24.89 -5.13 -14.99
C VAL A 558 25.44 -4.19 -13.91
N ILE A 559 24.83 -4.23 -12.72
CA ILE A 559 25.35 -3.54 -11.54
C ILE A 559 26.51 -4.33 -10.94
N GLN A 560 27.70 -3.74 -10.94
CA GLN A 560 28.92 -4.41 -10.45
C GLN A 560 29.18 -4.12 -8.97
N LYS A 561 29.67 -5.14 -8.26
CA LYS A 561 30.21 -4.99 -6.90
C LYS A 561 31.53 -4.20 -6.93
N ILE A 562 31.66 -3.23 -6.03
CA ILE A 562 32.91 -2.49 -5.85
C ILE A 562 33.96 -3.42 -5.22
N LYS A 563 35.20 -3.32 -5.73
CA LYS A 563 36.31 -4.19 -5.31
C LYS A 563 37.39 -3.47 -4.50
N GLN A 564 37.45 -2.14 -4.54
CA GLN A 564 38.48 -1.36 -3.86
C GLN A 564 38.00 0.06 -3.50
N LEU A 565 38.53 0.62 -2.42
CA LEU A 565 38.42 2.03 -2.04
C LEU A 565 39.82 2.65 -1.89
N PRO A 566 39.99 3.98 -2.06
CA PRO A 566 38.97 4.95 -2.44
C PRO A 566 38.59 4.80 -3.91
N LEU A 567 37.43 5.34 -4.29
CA LEU A 567 37.00 5.34 -5.69
C LEU A 567 37.86 6.32 -6.49
N ILE A 568 38.58 5.81 -7.49
CA ILE A 568 39.48 6.61 -8.34
C ILE A 568 38.69 7.42 -9.39
N SER A 569 37.48 6.99 -9.73
CA SER A 569 36.62 7.70 -10.68
C SER A 569 36.25 9.09 -10.16
N LYS A 570 36.04 10.05 -11.07
CA LYS A 570 35.41 11.31 -10.70
C LYS A 570 33.96 11.07 -10.26
N PRO A 571 33.40 11.89 -9.35
CA PRO A 571 31.99 11.81 -9.00
C PRO A 571 31.09 11.89 -10.21
N ASN A 572 30.18 10.93 -10.34
CA ASN A 572 29.18 10.91 -11.40
C ASN A 572 28.21 12.08 -11.21
N ARG A 573 27.99 12.86 -12.27
CA ARG A 573 27.06 14.00 -12.26
C ARG A 573 25.63 13.62 -11.84
N GLN A 574 25.20 12.38 -12.09
CA GLN A 574 23.87 11.90 -11.71
C GLN A 574 23.61 11.96 -10.19
N LEU A 575 24.65 11.93 -9.35
CA LEU A 575 24.50 12.13 -7.90
C LEU A 575 23.94 13.52 -7.55
N SER A 576 24.12 14.53 -8.41
CA SER A 576 23.56 15.87 -8.22
C SER A 576 22.04 15.93 -8.40
N TYR A 577 21.44 14.86 -8.94
CA TYR A 577 19.99 14.75 -9.14
C TYR A 577 19.33 14.04 -7.97
N ILE A 578 20.07 13.17 -7.27
CA ILE A 578 19.51 12.31 -6.23
C ILE A 578 19.33 13.09 -4.92
N PRO A 579 18.11 13.11 -4.34
CA PRO A 579 17.88 13.73 -3.04
C PRO A 579 18.58 13.00 -1.88
N GLU A 580 19.07 13.75 -0.90
CA GLU A 580 19.75 13.24 0.29
C GLU A 580 18.86 12.37 1.18
N PHE A 581 17.55 12.60 1.20
CA PHE A 581 16.61 11.87 2.06
C PHE A 581 16.58 10.35 1.80
N ILE A 582 17.04 9.90 0.62
CA ILE A 582 17.19 8.47 0.32
C ILE A 582 18.24 7.83 1.24
N ILE A 583 19.39 8.49 1.44
CA ILE A 583 20.42 8.03 2.39
C ILE A 583 19.91 8.23 3.82
N GLU A 584 19.21 9.32 4.13
CA GLU A 584 18.62 9.51 5.47
C GLU A 584 17.68 8.36 5.86
N ASN A 585 16.86 7.86 4.92
CA ASN A 585 15.97 6.72 5.15
C ASN A 585 16.76 5.44 5.44
N ILE A 586 17.84 5.19 4.71
CA ILE A 586 18.70 4.01 4.89
C ILE A 586 19.37 4.07 6.28
N THR A 587 19.93 5.22 6.64
CA THR A 587 20.57 5.47 7.93
C THR A 587 19.59 5.31 9.09
N ASP A 588 18.39 5.90 8.97
CA ASP A 588 17.33 5.80 9.98
C ASP A 588 16.87 4.34 10.19
N PHE A 589 16.73 3.57 9.10
CA PHE A 589 16.38 2.15 9.20
C PHE A 589 17.43 1.32 9.94
N LEU A 590 18.72 1.49 9.61
CA LEU A 590 19.81 0.79 10.29
C LEU A 590 19.87 1.12 11.78
N THR A 591 19.77 2.41 12.12
CA THR A 591 19.74 2.88 13.50
C THR A 591 18.54 2.31 14.25
N PHE A 592 17.36 2.25 13.61
CA PHE A 592 16.18 1.64 14.21
C PHE A 592 16.37 0.14 14.48
N LEU A 593 16.93 -0.62 13.53
CA LEU A 593 17.17 -2.05 13.70
C LEU A 593 18.16 -2.31 14.85
N GLY A 594 19.29 -1.60 14.89
CA GLY A 594 20.25 -1.72 15.98
C GLY A 594 19.65 -1.35 17.35
N ARG A 595 18.72 -0.38 17.40
CA ARG A 595 18.10 0.07 18.65
C ARG A 595 16.95 -0.81 19.15
N PHE A 596 16.10 -1.26 18.24
CA PHE A 596 14.78 -1.83 18.58
C PHE A 596 14.55 -3.24 18.03
N ASN A 597 15.35 -3.73 17.08
CA ASN A 597 15.20 -5.07 16.50
C ASN A 597 16.56 -5.71 16.11
N VAL A 598 17.38 -5.91 17.14
CA VAL A 598 18.72 -6.53 17.04
C VAL A 598 18.67 -7.90 16.35
N GLN A 599 17.66 -8.71 16.65
CA GLN A 599 17.51 -10.05 16.07
C GLN A 599 17.32 -10.02 14.55
N LEU A 600 16.46 -9.13 14.05
CA LEU A 600 16.32 -8.96 12.61
C LEU A 600 17.64 -8.49 12.02
N PHE A 601 18.31 -7.53 12.66
CA PHE A 601 19.58 -6.98 12.17
C PHE A 601 20.64 -8.07 11.97
N GLU A 602 20.79 -8.98 12.94
CA GLU A 602 21.72 -10.12 12.88
C GLU A 602 21.37 -11.15 11.80
N SER A 603 20.09 -11.24 11.43
CA SER A 603 19.60 -12.21 10.43
C SER A 603 19.58 -11.68 9.00
N LEU A 604 19.93 -10.40 8.80
CA LEU A 604 19.99 -9.82 7.46
C LEU A 604 21.09 -10.50 6.64
N SER A 605 20.72 -11.04 5.48
CA SER A 605 21.69 -11.62 4.53
C SER A 605 22.42 -10.56 3.69
N SER A 606 21.95 -9.31 3.73
CA SER A 606 22.37 -8.20 2.86
C SER A 606 23.04 -7.05 3.62
N VAL A 607 23.72 -7.39 4.72
CA VAL A 607 24.42 -6.40 5.56
C VAL A 607 25.58 -5.77 4.80
N ASP A 608 26.23 -6.55 3.92
CA ASP A 608 27.34 -6.10 3.09
C ASP A 608 26.99 -4.90 2.21
N GLU A 609 25.76 -4.84 1.67
CA GLU A 609 25.31 -3.70 0.86
C GLU A 609 25.26 -2.40 1.67
N TYR A 610 24.79 -2.47 2.92
CA TYR A 610 24.75 -1.31 3.82
C TYR A 610 26.16 -0.87 4.23
N VAL A 611 27.02 -1.83 4.60
CA VAL A 611 28.42 -1.56 4.95
C VAL A 611 29.17 -0.93 3.78
N THR A 612 28.97 -1.45 2.57
CA THR A 612 29.55 -0.88 1.35
C THR A 612 29.07 0.56 1.11
N LEU A 613 27.77 0.83 1.25
CA LEU A 613 27.24 2.19 1.11
C LEU A 613 27.86 3.14 2.14
N VAL A 614 27.95 2.74 3.42
CA VAL A 614 28.60 3.55 4.46
C VAL A 614 30.06 3.85 4.08
N LEU A 615 30.84 2.83 3.72
CA LEU A 615 32.26 3.00 3.38
C LEU A 615 32.49 3.91 2.16
N VAL A 616 31.60 3.86 1.17
CA VAL A 616 31.69 4.67 -0.05
C VAL A 616 31.37 6.15 0.21
N PHE A 617 30.32 6.45 0.99
CA PHE A 617 29.82 7.82 1.12
C PHE A 617 30.27 8.54 2.41
N MET A 618 30.58 7.83 3.49
CA MET A 618 30.92 8.45 4.79
C MET A 618 32.19 9.31 4.73
N GLY A 619 33.24 8.81 4.08
CA GLY A 619 34.53 9.48 3.98
C GLY A 619 34.70 10.38 2.76
N ASP A 620 33.76 10.36 1.80
CA ASP A 620 33.92 11.03 0.51
C ASP A 620 32.98 12.24 0.36
N ALA A 621 33.48 13.42 0.74
CA ALA A 621 32.75 14.68 0.61
C ALA A 621 32.46 15.08 -0.85
N SER A 622 33.16 14.49 -1.82
CA SER A 622 32.92 14.75 -3.25
C SER A 622 31.70 14.02 -3.80
N ARG A 623 31.23 12.98 -3.09
CA ARG A 623 30.08 12.13 -3.48
C ARG A 623 28.87 12.32 -2.57
N LEU A 624 29.10 12.73 -1.33
CA LEU A 624 28.07 13.17 -0.40
C LEU A 624 28.54 14.41 0.35
N ARG A 625 28.05 15.58 -0.07
CA ARG A 625 28.55 16.85 0.46
C ARG A 625 28.16 17.06 1.92
N ASN A 626 26.91 16.75 2.28
CA ASN A 626 26.34 17.06 3.59
C ASN A 626 27.10 16.35 4.74
N PRO A 627 27.79 17.10 5.62
CA PRO A 627 28.57 16.52 6.71
C PRO A 627 27.70 15.91 7.80
N HIS A 628 26.50 16.43 8.03
CA HIS A 628 25.57 15.89 9.02
C HIS A 628 25.10 14.50 8.62
N LEU A 629 24.81 14.30 7.33
CA LEU A 629 24.40 13.00 6.82
C LEU A 629 25.56 11.99 6.82
N ARG A 630 26.79 12.43 6.54
CA ARG A 630 27.99 11.59 6.69
C ARG A 630 28.27 11.21 8.15
N ALA A 631 28.05 12.12 9.10
CA ALA A 631 28.13 11.80 10.52
C ALA A 631 27.01 10.82 10.95
N ALA A 632 25.80 10.98 10.42
CA ALA A 632 24.70 10.05 10.68
C ALA A 632 25.00 8.64 10.13
N LEU A 633 25.71 8.51 8.99
CA LEU A 633 26.22 7.22 8.51
C LEU A 633 27.20 6.58 9.50
N ALA A 634 28.06 7.37 10.15
CA ALA A 634 28.95 6.86 11.21
C ALA A 634 28.16 6.38 12.44
N GLU A 635 27.12 7.11 12.85
CA GLU A 635 26.19 6.69 13.92
C GLU A 635 25.45 5.40 13.55
N ALA A 636 24.94 5.27 12.33
CA ALA A 636 24.28 4.05 11.88
C ALA A 636 25.25 2.86 11.81
N PHE A 637 26.52 3.10 11.47
CA PHE A 637 27.54 2.06 11.47
C PHE A 637 27.95 1.63 12.88
N GLU A 638 27.98 2.58 13.82
CA GLU A 638 28.21 2.31 15.24
C GLU A 638 27.15 1.34 15.82
N ALA A 639 25.94 1.36 15.29
CA ALA A 639 24.88 0.42 15.66
C ALA A 639 25.24 -1.06 15.40
N ILE A 640 26.34 -1.37 14.67
CA ILE A 640 26.86 -2.72 14.43
C ILE A 640 27.79 -3.20 15.58
N LEU A 641 28.28 -2.29 16.44
CA LEU A 641 29.26 -2.64 17.48
C LEU A 641 28.68 -3.60 18.54
N PRO A 642 29.47 -4.60 19.00
CA PRO A 642 29.02 -5.53 20.04
C PRO A 642 29.03 -4.86 21.42
N ASN A 643 28.16 -5.33 22.31
CA ASN A 643 28.06 -4.93 23.73
C ASN A 643 27.48 -3.53 24.04
N LYS A 644 26.97 -2.80 23.05
CA LYS A 644 26.09 -1.66 23.36
C LYS A 644 24.75 -2.14 23.89
N GLN A 645 24.39 -1.71 25.09
CA GLN A 645 23.01 -1.75 25.56
C GLN A 645 22.21 -0.75 24.74
N HIS A 646 21.66 -1.22 23.64
CA HIS A 646 20.71 -0.46 22.84
C HIS A 646 19.37 -0.35 23.59
N GLY A 647 18.46 0.54 23.16
CA GLY A 647 17.24 0.97 23.85
C GLY A 647 16.17 -0.09 24.21
N GLY A 648 16.54 -1.37 24.28
CA GLY A 648 15.75 -2.49 24.80
C GLY A 648 16.54 -3.50 25.64
N GLY A 649 17.74 -3.13 26.14
CA GLY A 649 18.55 -3.97 27.04
C GLY A 649 19.21 -5.19 26.39
N ARG A 650 19.01 -5.40 25.09
CA ARG A 650 19.66 -6.46 24.29
C ARG A 650 20.89 -5.93 23.57
N THR A 651 21.98 -6.69 23.64
CA THR A 651 23.25 -6.42 22.95
C THR A 651 23.35 -7.24 21.68
N LEU A 652 23.99 -6.70 20.64
CA LEU A 652 24.32 -7.45 19.44
C LEU A 652 25.23 -8.64 19.74
N ASN A 653 25.02 -9.72 18.99
CA ASN A 653 25.86 -10.90 18.98
C ASN A 653 27.28 -10.53 18.50
N SER A 654 28.26 -10.79 19.36
CA SER A 654 29.66 -10.49 19.08
C SER A 654 30.18 -11.18 17.82
N ALA A 655 29.70 -12.38 17.49
CA ALA A 655 30.17 -13.12 16.31
C ALA A 655 29.68 -12.50 15.00
N PHE A 656 28.44 -11.98 14.98
CA PHE A 656 27.89 -11.29 13.81
C PHE A 656 28.69 -10.01 13.52
N ALA A 657 28.90 -9.19 14.55
CA ALA A 657 29.70 -7.97 14.41
C ALA A 657 31.12 -8.30 13.95
N GLU A 658 31.81 -9.23 14.64
CA GLU A 658 33.18 -9.64 14.32
C GLU A 658 33.33 -10.12 12.87
N ALA A 659 32.31 -10.81 12.33
CA ALA A 659 32.33 -11.26 10.94
C ALA A 659 32.38 -10.09 9.94
N ILE A 660 31.61 -9.02 10.16
CA ILE A 660 31.63 -7.83 9.31
C ILE A 660 33.01 -7.18 9.36
N PHE A 661 33.55 -6.98 10.57
CA PHE A 661 34.84 -6.34 10.78
C PHE A 661 36.04 -7.15 10.26
N THR A 662 35.85 -8.45 9.99
CA THR A 662 36.92 -9.36 9.56
C THR A 662 36.85 -9.72 8.08
N TYR A 663 35.64 -9.96 7.55
CA TYR A 663 35.45 -10.60 6.25
C TYR A 663 34.87 -9.69 5.16
N HIS A 664 34.27 -8.54 5.51
CA HIS A 664 33.68 -7.66 4.49
C HIS A 664 34.76 -7.14 3.52
N PRO A 665 34.56 -7.19 2.19
CA PRO A 665 35.65 -6.99 1.22
C PRO A 665 36.38 -5.64 1.29
N LEU A 666 35.66 -4.59 1.71
CA LEU A 666 36.17 -3.21 1.76
C LEU A 666 36.47 -2.73 3.18
N ILE A 667 36.39 -3.61 4.18
CA ILE A 667 36.41 -3.20 5.58
C ILE A 667 37.77 -2.67 6.03
N GLU A 668 38.85 -3.10 5.39
CA GLU A 668 40.22 -2.65 5.70
C GLU A 668 40.40 -1.13 5.48
N ASP A 669 39.55 -0.50 4.66
CA ASP A 669 39.57 0.94 4.43
C ASP A 669 38.85 1.74 5.52
N LEU A 670 38.07 1.10 6.39
CA LEU A 670 37.25 1.76 7.41
C LEU A 670 38.04 2.74 8.30
N PRO A 671 39.26 2.43 8.80
CA PRO A 671 40.04 3.40 9.56
C PRO A 671 40.27 4.71 8.80
N ARG A 672 40.65 4.63 7.51
CA ARG A 672 40.85 5.82 6.67
C ARG A 672 39.55 6.63 6.56
N VAL A 673 38.45 5.96 6.21
CA VAL A 673 37.13 6.58 6.02
C VAL A 673 36.66 7.29 7.29
N LEU A 674 36.91 6.72 8.48
CA LEU A 674 36.59 7.33 9.77
C LEU A 674 37.44 8.60 10.02
N LEU A 675 38.74 8.57 9.73
CA LEU A 675 39.59 9.75 9.88
C LEU A 675 39.18 10.87 8.91
N ASP A 676 38.82 10.53 7.66
CA ASP A 676 38.34 11.48 6.66
C ASP A 676 37.09 12.20 7.14
N VAL A 677 36.06 11.45 7.59
CA VAL A 677 34.82 12.08 8.08
C VAL A 677 35.09 12.91 9.34
N PHE A 678 35.90 12.41 10.28
CA PHE A 678 36.28 13.10 11.51
C PHE A 678 36.89 14.49 11.24
N VAL A 679 37.83 14.54 10.31
CA VAL A 679 38.53 15.76 9.91
C VAL A 679 37.60 16.68 9.11
N SER A 680 36.78 16.12 8.22
CA SER A 680 35.91 16.90 7.34
C SER A 680 34.80 17.68 8.08
N ILE A 681 34.34 17.17 9.22
CA ILE A 681 33.31 17.84 10.05
C ILE A 681 33.83 19.15 10.65
N GLU A 682 35.15 19.31 10.84
CA GLU A 682 35.73 20.57 11.31
C GLU A 682 35.78 21.63 10.20
N LEU A 683 36.07 21.22 8.97
CA LEU A 683 36.30 22.13 7.85
C LEU A 683 35.04 22.73 7.26
N THR A 684 33.85 22.23 7.60
CA THR A 684 32.64 22.55 6.85
C THR A 684 32.13 23.98 7.02
N GLY A 685 32.62 24.77 7.99
CA GLY A 685 32.39 26.23 8.13
C GLY A 685 30.93 26.69 8.25
N GLN A 686 29.96 25.82 7.95
CA GLN A 686 28.54 25.96 8.18
C GLN A 686 28.27 25.74 9.67
N ALA A 687 27.21 26.36 10.18
CA ALA A 687 26.86 26.44 11.60
C ALA A 687 26.51 25.09 12.25
N VAL A 688 27.43 24.12 12.25
CA VAL A 688 27.45 23.05 13.24
C VAL A 688 27.74 23.73 14.56
N ALA A 689 26.79 23.73 15.49
CA ALA A 689 27.04 24.28 16.82
C ALA A 689 28.30 23.61 17.38
N PHE A 690 29.19 24.38 18.00
CA PHE A 690 30.50 23.89 18.44
C PHE A 690 30.39 22.59 19.25
N GLU A 691 29.34 22.43 20.05
CA GLU A 691 29.03 21.21 20.82
C GLU A 691 28.58 20.01 19.98
N GLN A 692 27.86 20.24 18.87
CA GLN A 692 27.34 19.17 18.01
C GLN A 692 28.46 18.37 17.32
N LYS A 693 29.63 18.97 17.08
CA LYS A 693 30.76 18.26 16.46
C LYS A 693 31.29 17.13 17.33
N PHE A 694 31.25 17.28 18.65
CA PHE A 694 31.65 16.23 19.59
C PHE A 694 30.65 15.07 19.57
N ASN A 695 29.35 15.37 19.48
CA ASN A 695 28.32 14.36 19.33
C ASN A 695 28.51 13.55 18.03
N TYR A 696 28.88 14.19 16.92
CA TYR A 696 29.18 13.50 15.67
C TYR A 696 30.46 12.67 15.71
N ARG A 697 31.47 13.09 16.48
CA ARG A 697 32.74 12.36 16.64
C ARG A 697 32.62 11.16 17.58
N ARG A 698 31.70 11.19 18.54
CA ARG A 698 31.52 10.13 19.53
C ARG A 698 31.38 8.73 18.89
N PRO A 699 30.50 8.50 17.90
CA PRO A 699 30.43 7.21 17.23
C PRO A 699 31.76 6.73 16.63
N MET A 700 32.56 7.66 16.10
CA MET A 700 33.84 7.35 15.48
C MET A 700 34.87 6.88 16.51
N TYR A 701 34.88 7.45 17.72
CA TYR A 701 35.75 6.99 18.80
C TYR A 701 35.45 5.54 19.19
N GLU A 702 34.17 5.22 19.37
CA GLU A 702 33.74 3.88 19.77
C GLU A 702 34.07 2.85 18.68
N ILE A 703 33.90 3.20 17.40
CA ILE A 703 34.29 2.33 16.28
C ILE A 703 35.82 2.17 16.24
N LEU A 704 36.61 3.25 16.32
CA LEU A 704 38.07 3.18 16.27
C LEU A 704 38.66 2.34 17.42
N GLU A 705 38.11 2.47 18.63
CA GLU A 705 38.50 1.66 19.79
C GLU A 705 38.23 0.17 19.52
N TYR A 706 37.08 -0.17 18.94
CA TYR A 706 36.75 -1.54 18.59
C TYR A 706 37.65 -2.09 17.48
N LEU A 707 37.94 -1.31 16.44
CA LEU A 707 38.85 -1.67 15.35
C LEU A 707 40.25 -1.99 15.84
N TRP A 708 40.68 -1.34 16.93
CA TRP A 708 41.98 -1.59 17.54
C TRP A 708 42.17 -3.04 18.02
N LYS A 709 41.12 -3.85 18.10
CA LYS A 709 41.22 -5.29 18.44
C LYS A 709 41.77 -6.14 17.29
N PHE A 710 41.66 -5.68 16.04
CA PHE A 710 42.01 -6.45 14.84
C PHE A 710 43.35 -6.01 14.23
N ASP A 711 44.24 -6.97 13.94
CA ASP A 711 45.57 -6.69 13.38
C ASP A 711 45.51 -5.94 12.04
N LYS A 712 44.62 -6.36 11.14
CA LYS A 712 44.48 -5.76 9.80
C LYS A 712 44.17 -4.26 9.86
N HIS A 713 43.25 -3.87 10.75
CA HIS A 713 42.88 -2.47 10.93
C HIS A 713 44.00 -1.66 11.60
N ARG A 714 44.70 -2.26 12.59
CA ARG A 714 45.89 -1.65 13.20
C ARG A 714 46.99 -1.37 12.17
N GLU A 715 47.24 -2.29 11.24
CA GLU A 715 48.22 -2.08 10.19
C GLU A 715 47.83 -0.93 9.25
N GLN A 716 46.55 -0.78 8.92
CA GLN A 716 46.09 0.34 8.11
C GLN A 716 46.32 1.69 8.79
N VAL A 717 46.04 1.80 10.09
CA VAL A 717 46.33 3.03 10.87
C VAL A 717 47.83 3.32 10.88
N LYS A 718 48.68 2.29 11.04
CA LYS A 718 50.14 2.46 10.97
C LYS A 718 50.60 2.93 9.59
N LYS A 719 50.02 2.43 8.50
CA LYS A 719 50.32 2.91 7.14
C LYS A 719 49.97 4.39 6.97
N LEU A 720 48.81 4.82 7.48
CA LEU A 720 48.41 6.23 7.47
C LEU A 720 49.37 7.11 8.29
N ALA A 721 49.85 6.61 9.44
CA ALA A 721 50.83 7.30 10.26
C ALA A 721 52.20 7.42 9.57
N SER A 722 52.73 6.33 9.01
CA SER A 722 54.00 6.36 8.28
C SER A 722 53.93 7.26 7.05
N TYR A 723 52.83 7.23 6.30
CA TYR A 723 52.61 8.16 5.18
C TYR A 723 52.63 9.62 5.64
N ALA A 724 51.99 9.92 6.78
CA ALA A 724 51.99 11.24 7.37
C ALA A 724 53.38 11.72 7.82
N GLU A 725 54.20 10.83 8.37
CA GLU A 725 55.59 11.15 8.74
C GLU A 725 56.45 11.44 7.51
N GLU A 726 56.28 10.66 6.44
CA GLU A 726 57.01 10.86 5.17
C GLU A 726 56.63 12.18 4.47
N HIS A 727 55.38 12.61 4.62
CA HIS A 727 54.80 13.78 3.94
C HIS A 727 54.53 14.94 4.91
N ILE A 728 55.26 15.02 6.02
CA ILE A 728 55.05 16.03 7.06
C ILE A 728 55.30 17.47 6.56
N ASP A 729 56.19 17.62 5.57
CA ASP A 729 56.58 18.89 4.96
C ASP A 729 55.69 19.28 3.76
N ASP A 730 54.68 18.48 3.42
CA ASP A 730 53.76 18.79 2.34
C ASP A 730 52.96 20.06 2.64
N ALA A 731 52.63 20.83 1.59
CA ALA A 731 51.88 22.07 1.71
C ALA A 731 50.48 21.86 2.34
N GLU A 732 49.87 20.70 2.07
CA GLU A 732 48.65 20.26 2.76
C GLU A 732 49.01 19.15 3.74
N ALA A 733 48.75 19.38 5.02
CA ALA A 733 49.03 18.40 6.05
C ALA A 733 48.30 17.07 5.76
N PRO A 734 49.01 15.92 5.76
CA PRO A 734 48.41 14.60 5.60
C PRO A 734 47.24 14.34 6.56
N LEU A 735 46.30 13.50 6.11
CA LEU A 735 45.05 13.18 6.84
C LEU A 735 45.29 12.83 8.32
N PHE A 736 46.27 11.95 8.58
CA PHE A 736 46.55 11.45 9.92
C PHE A 736 47.06 12.56 10.87
N LEU A 737 47.89 13.49 10.40
CA LEU A 737 48.36 14.62 11.20
C LEU A 737 47.22 15.58 11.54
N ARG A 738 46.34 15.84 10.56
CA ARG A 738 45.14 16.66 10.77
C ARG A 738 44.21 16.03 11.80
N PHE A 739 44.02 14.72 11.75
CA PHE A 739 43.27 13.97 12.74
C PHE A 739 43.86 14.12 14.15
N ILE A 740 45.16 13.89 14.33
CA ILE A 740 45.83 14.02 15.64
C ILE A 740 45.66 15.42 16.21
N ASN A 741 45.86 16.45 15.38
CA ASN A 741 45.72 17.84 15.81
C ASN A 741 44.29 18.11 16.34
N LEU A 742 43.27 17.66 15.61
CA LEU A 742 41.88 17.83 16.04
C LEU A 742 41.56 17.01 17.29
N LEU A 743 42.06 15.79 17.41
CA LEU A 743 41.89 14.95 18.59
C LEU A 743 42.48 15.61 19.85
N MET A 744 43.69 16.19 19.73
CA MET A 744 44.32 16.90 20.84
C MET A 744 43.52 18.14 21.26
N ASN A 745 42.99 18.89 20.28
CA ASN A 745 42.15 20.06 20.54
C ASN A 745 40.86 19.66 21.26
N ASP A 746 40.21 18.57 20.82
CA ASP A 746 39.00 18.05 21.46
C ASP A 746 39.26 17.61 22.89
N ALA A 747 40.36 16.90 23.14
CA ALA A 747 40.71 16.42 24.48
C ALA A 747 40.96 17.58 25.47
N ASN A 748 41.65 18.63 25.03
CA ASN A 748 41.87 19.81 25.85
C ASN A 748 40.54 20.52 26.17
N PHE A 749 39.70 20.74 25.16
CA PHE A 749 38.41 21.41 25.35
C PHE A 749 37.48 20.61 26.27
N LEU A 750 37.31 19.30 26.02
CA LEU A 750 36.39 18.46 26.80
C LEU A 750 36.83 18.34 28.26
N LEU A 751 38.14 18.39 28.53
CA LEU A 751 38.66 18.40 29.89
C LEU A 751 38.33 19.72 30.61
N ASP A 752 38.55 20.86 29.93
CA ASP A 752 38.23 22.17 30.49
C ASP A 752 36.72 22.30 30.77
N GLU A 753 35.87 21.88 29.84
CA GLU A 753 34.40 21.92 29.98
C GLU A 753 33.90 21.00 31.08
N ALA A 754 34.47 19.79 31.23
CA ALA A 754 34.07 18.86 32.29
C ALA A 754 34.48 19.31 33.70
N LEU A 755 35.47 20.21 33.80
CA LEU A 755 35.92 20.81 35.06
C LEU A 755 35.23 22.13 35.40
N SER A 756 34.67 22.82 34.40
CA SER A 756 33.84 24.01 34.57
C SER A 756 32.43 23.67 35.06
#